data_AF-A0A8H7PHN9-F1
#
_entry.id   AF-A0A8H7PHN9-F1
#
_cell.length_a   1.000
_cell.length_b   1.000
_cell.length_c   1.000
_cell.angle_alpha   90.00
_cell.angle_beta   90.00
_cell.angle_gamma   90.00
#
_symmetry.space_group_name_H-M   'P 1'
#
loop_
_entity.id
_entity.type
_entity.pdbx_description
1 polymer ?
#
loop_
_entity_poly.entity_id
_entity_poly.type
_entity_poly.pdbx_seq_one_letter_code
_entity_poly.pdbx_strand_id
1 'polypeptide(L)'
;MPSLHLPSRAFQSYNIFAANTNVGKTVFATGLCRAAAIQAQRNNKRVFYLKPVQTGYPVDSDARHVETFTNKGSVFTATLYKYKDPVSPHVATLEVPQDEEILEKTKQAMLEYMQAGQKANGSYAFLETAGGVHSPVMSGTSQSEFYRSLRLPTVLVGDSRLGGISTTITSHESLHIRGYDIPEILLFHDKDYKNHEYLAQKFSKVSDVSTIPPPPAPLEDPVKELESMKKYYEQVDEHLVPVMKRLDRKHQERFDRLETMAQKSRDVLWWPFTQHKLVKNVTVVDSAYNDHMYTYAPASPDKPELQPKEMFDACASWWTQGLGHANPELTLSAANAAGRYGHVMFPEATNEPTLKLAEKMLDSNDWAQRVFFSDNGSTAMEVAIKMAGKSTALRYGWEGSVKPEILGLNGSYHGDTIGAMDACAPNVYNAQVQWYQPRGHWYDPPTVQTRRGKVVVSIPKDIQTKHESVSYDSMTSLFHPDRLQNDELKDTYEDYVRQSLESLAKQGRKFGAVMMEPVLMGSGGMIVSDPLFQKAVVDVVRRDGADILGNGTKGAEGEWQGLPIVIDEVFAGMYRLGRSRASSYIGVTPDIAAYAKVLTGGLIPLALTLTTESIFKNFLSDDKSDCLLHGHSYTAHPMGCAVAGTSIDILEKLNAGETWNKYKQNWGVNADENIWSMWNKDTVEFLSHLPNVQGVNAIGSVLAVELKDTESRGYTSKASVNIIQKLRHHNFEHTDINMFARPLGNVIYMMASQRTKPEQIQVLEKTLLQCLEEELSRCFSIVTNKTSIMDMSQQNSTALSDESFILNDQDMQANAVKGKQENHQNLLLTQPFTPILSSTEEKPEADAIMEEPLFKKNRDNVAMYEQDITYYENIETQYQNEIGTTLDPAETPLKKFELVDVYRDIALQKGLKADPFMGYKSENL
;
A
#
# COMPACT_ATOMS: atom_id res chain seq x y z
N MET A 1 10.05 2.86 23.60
CA MET A 1 8.78 2.57 24.30
C MET A 1 7.73 2.44 23.22
N PRO A 2 6.84 1.42 23.26
CA PRO A 2 6.08 0.99 22.09
C PRO A 2 5.41 2.16 21.36
N SER A 3 5.51 2.13 20.03
CA SER A 3 4.94 3.08 19.06
C SER A 3 3.41 3.00 19.05
N LEU A 4 2.79 3.16 20.21
CA LEU A 4 1.35 3.08 20.35
C LEU A 4 0.72 4.19 19.51
N HIS A 5 -0.17 3.77 18.61
CA HIS A 5 -1.16 4.65 18.03
C HIS A 5 -1.93 5.33 19.17
N LEU A 6 -1.76 6.64 19.32
CA LEU A 6 -2.20 7.37 20.51
C LEU A 6 -3.71 7.25 20.77
N PRO A 7 -4.61 7.17 19.78
CA PRO A 7 -5.99 6.78 20.05
C PRO A 7 -6.08 5.29 20.41
N SER A 8 -6.52 4.99 21.63
CA SER A 8 -6.95 3.64 22.04
C SER A 8 -8.32 3.70 22.70
N ARG A 9 -9.00 2.56 22.85
CA ARG A 9 -10.32 2.53 23.52
C ARG A 9 -10.25 3.14 24.93
N ALA A 10 -9.15 2.91 25.66
CA ALA A 10 -8.94 3.42 27.01
C ALA A 10 -8.35 4.84 27.05
N PHE A 11 -7.70 5.31 25.99
CA PHE A 11 -7.07 6.64 25.92
C PHE A 11 -7.77 7.51 24.88
N GLN A 12 -8.63 8.39 25.36
CA GLN A 12 -9.45 9.26 24.53
C GLN A 12 -8.77 10.62 24.41
N SER A 13 -8.21 10.87 23.23
CA SER A 13 -7.37 12.04 22.98
C SER A 13 -7.94 12.91 21.87
N TYR A 14 -7.84 14.23 22.06
CA TYR A 14 -8.31 15.23 21.11
C TYR A 14 -7.28 16.31 20.86
N ASN A 15 -7.11 16.69 19.59
CA ASN A 15 -6.51 17.97 19.26
C ASN A 15 -7.54 19.09 19.48
N ILE A 16 -7.08 20.24 19.96
CA ILE A 16 -7.86 21.48 19.99
C ILE A 16 -7.22 22.44 19.00
N PHE A 17 -7.82 22.52 17.82
CA PHE A 17 -7.47 23.50 16.79
C PHE A 17 -8.37 24.73 16.89
N ALA A 18 -7.93 25.84 16.33
CA ALA A 18 -8.73 27.05 16.24
C ALA A 18 -8.70 27.60 14.81
N ALA A 19 -9.81 28.23 14.42
CA ALA A 19 -9.93 28.88 13.13
C ALA A 19 -8.97 30.08 12.99
N ASN A 20 -8.69 30.77 14.10
CA ASN A 20 -7.73 31.85 14.18
C ASN A 20 -7.20 32.03 15.61
N THR A 21 -6.30 33.00 15.83
CA THR A 21 -5.99 33.48 17.19
C THR A 21 -7.18 34.26 17.78
N ASN A 22 -7.22 34.36 19.11
CA ASN A 22 -8.22 35.12 19.87
C ASN A 22 -9.69 34.69 19.65
N VAL A 23 -9.93 33.45 19.23
CA VAL A 23 -11.28 32.84 19.18
C VAL A 23 -11.64 32.10 20.48
N GLY A 24 -10.79 32.22 21.52
CA GLY A 24 -11.05 31.63 22.84
C GLY A 24 -10.58 30.18 23.01
N LYS A 25 -9.58 29.73 22.25
CA LYS A 25 -9.10 28.34 22.29
C LYS A 25 -8.83 27.83 23.71
N THR A 26 -8.08 28.58 24.51
CA THR A 26 -7.77 28.24 25.91
C THR A 26 -9.02 28.19 26.80
N VAL A 27 -10.03 29.04 26.53
CA VAL A 27 -11.31 29.02 27.25
C VAL A 27 -12.06 27.73 26.97
N PHE A 28 -12.16 27.33 25.70
CA PHE A 28 -12.77 26.06 25.32
C PHE A 28 -11.98 24.86 25.83
N ALA A 29 -10.66 24.88 25.77
CA ALA A 29 -9.82 23.80 26.30
C ALA A 29 -10.01 23.64 27.82
N THR A 30 -10.07 24.75 28.56
CA THR A 30 -10.35 24.75 30.00
C THR A 30 -11.73 24.16 30.29
N GLY A 31 -12.76 24.61 29.58
CA GLY A 31 -14.12 24.11 29.73
C GLY A 31 -14.25 22.62 29.38
N LEU A 32 -13.58 22.15 28.33
CA LEU A 32 -13.52 20.72 27.98
C LEU A 32 -12.80 19.90 29.04
N CYS A 33 -11.68 20.39 29.60
CA CYS A 33 -10.98 19.73 30.70
C CYS A 33 -11.86 19.61 31.94
N ARG A 34 -12.63 20.66 32.28
CA ARG A 34 -13.61 20.63 33.39
C ARG A 34 -14.73 19.64 33.14
N ALA A 35 -15.35 19.69 31.96
CA ALA A 35 -16.40 18.76 31.56
C ALA A 35 -15.92 17.30 31.59
N ALA A 36 -14.70 17.05 31.08
CA ALA A 36 -14.05 15.76 31.16
C ALA A 36 -13.77 15.34 32.60
N ALA A 37 -13.34 16.24 33.49
CA ALA A 37 -13.11 15.94 34.90
C ALA A 37 -14.40 15.53 35.63
N ILE A 38 -15.53 16.20 35.34
CA ILE A 38 -16.85 15.84 35.88
C ILE A 38 -17.25 14.42 35.44
N GLN A 39 -17.02 14.07 34.17
CA GLN A 39 -17.29 12.72 33.67
C GLN A 39 -16.30 11.69 34.23
N ALA A 40 -15.03 12.08 34.37
CA ALA A 40 -13.97 11.24 34.85
C ALA A 40 -14.19 10.80 36.30
N GLN A 41 -14.75 11.66 37.15
CA GLN A 41 -15.14 11.29 38.53
C GLN A 41 -16.16 10.14 38.56
N ARG A 42 -17.08 10.07 37.59
CA ARG A 42 -18.07 8.99 37.51
C ARG A 42 -17.48 7.68 37.03
N ASN A 43 -16.48 7.76 36.16
CA ASN A 43 -15.92 6.61 35.46
C ASN A 43 -14.52 6.21 35.96
N ASN A 44 -14.03 6.85 37.02
CA ASN A 44 -12.67 6.70 37.55
C ASN A 44 -11.58 6.88 36.48
N LYS A 45 -11.71 7.91 35.63
CA LYS A 45 -10.71 8.28 34.62
C LYS A 45 -9.81 9.43 35.11
N ARG A 46 -8.72 9.70 34.41
CA ARG A 46 -7.89 10.90 34.63
C ARG A 46 -7.95 11.85 33.41
N VAL A 47 -7.69 13.15 33.63
CA VAL A 47 -7.69 14.18 32.57
C VAL A 47 -6.31 14.82 32.43
N PHE A 48 -5.82 14.91 31.20
CA PHE A 48 -4.56 15.53 30.82
C PHE A 48 -4.77 16.68 29.84
N TYR A 49 -4.06 17.77 30.07
CA TYR A 49 -3.96 18.89 29.16
C TYR A 49 -2.50 19.09 28.79
N LEU A 50 -2.21 19.10 27.49
CA LEU A 50 -0.89 19.30 26.95
C LEU A 50 -0.90 20.52 26.04
N LYS A 51 0.02 21.45 26.31
CA LYS A 51 0.37 22.55 25.41
C LYS A 51 1.77 22.30 24.85
N PRO A 52 1.93 21.73 23.65
CA PRO A 52 3.27 21.41 23.14
C PRO A 52 4.16 22.65 23.06
N VAL A 53 3.62 23.79 22.58
CA VAL A 53 4.37 25.04 22.44
C VAL A 53 3.59 26.21 23.02
N GLN A 54 4.24 27.01 23.87
CA GLN A 54 3.75 28.27 24.43
C GLN A 54 4.73 29.40 24.08
N THR A 55 4.19 30.51 23.57
CA THR A 55 4.91 31.78 23.40
C THR A 55 4.37 32.82 24.39
N GLY A 56 5.10 33.90 24.67
CA GLY A 56 4.72 34.87 25.72
C GLY A 56 5.00 34.44 27.17
N TYR A 57 5.71 33.33 27.39
CA TYR A 57 5.94 32.75 28.73
C TYR A 57 6.98 33.55 29.54
N PRO A 58 6.82 33.75 30.87
CA PRO A 58 5.80 33.21 31.75
C PRO A 58 4.60 34.13 31.96
N VAL A 59 4.42 35.19 31.18
CA VAL A 59 3.25 36.07 31.31
C VAL A 59 2.02 35.30 30.82
N ASP A 60 2.09 34.83 29.58
CA ASP A 60 1.10 33.95 29.00
C ASP A 60 1.42 32.48 29.37
N SER A 61 0.40 31.75 29.82
CA SER A 61 0.51 30.31 30.09
C SER A 61 -0.87 29.68 30.08
N ASP A 62 -1.19 29.01 28.97
CA ASP A 62 -2.46 28.31 28.80
C ASP A 62 -2.60 27.16 29.82
N ALA A 63 -1.50 26.45 30.12
CA ALA A 63 -1.48 25.39 31.11
C ALA A 63 -1.79 25.89 32.53
N ARG A 64 -1.26 27.05 32.92
CA ARG A 64 -1.55 27.66 34.22
C ARG A 64 -2.99 28.15 34.29
N HIS A 65 -3.53 28.67 33.18
CA HIS A 65 -4.93 29.06 33.09
C HIS A 65 -5.86 27.85 33.29
N VAL A 66 -5.61 26.74 32.58
CA VAL A 66 -6.37 25.49 32.75
C VAL A 66 -6.27 24.98 34.20
N GLU A 67 -5.07 24.96 34.78
CA GLU A 67 -4.86 24.52 36.17
C GLU A 67 -5.62 25.39 37.18
N THR A 68 -5.66 26.71 36.96
CA THR A 68 -6.31 27.68 37.85
C THR A 68 -7.83 27.50 37.89
N PHE A 69 -8.44 27.18 36.75
CA PHE A 69 -9.90 27.09 36.60
C PHE A 69 -10.42 25.65 36.57
N THR A 70 -9.58 24.66 36.88
CA THR A 70 -9.99 23.27 37.12
C THR A 70 -9.86 22.93 38.61
N ASN A 71 -10.58 21.94 39.09
CA ASN A 71 -10.45 21.53 40.50
C ASN A 71 -9.04 21.00 40.74
N LYS A 72 -8.37 21.46 41.81
CA LYS A 72 -6.98 21.07 42.10
C LYS A 72 -6.84 19.55 42.15
N GLY A 73 -5.93 19.00 41.35
CA GLY A 73 -5.69 17.56 41.23
C GLY A 73 -6.65 16.79 40.31
N SER A 74 -7.66 17.44 39.73
CA SER A 74 -8.59 16.80 38.78
C SER A 74 -8.06 16.75 37.33
N VAL A 75 -7.20 17.71 36.97
CA VAL A 75 -6.59 17.82 35.63
C VAL A 75 -5.08 17.98 35.81
N PHE A 76 -4.32 17.23 35.03
CA PHE A 76 -2.87 17.35 34.95
C PHE A 76 -2.51 18.20 33.75
N THR A 77 -1.64 19.19 33.92
CA THR A 77 -1.26 20.12 32.84
C THR A 77 0.24 20.03 32.56
N ALA A 78 0.62 20.19 31.29
CA ALA A 78 2.03 20.23 30.89
C ALA A 78 2.25 21.22 29.74
N THR A 79 3.45 21.81 29.70
CA THR A 79 3.94 22.63 28.59
C THR A 79 5.36 22.22 28.26
N LEU A 80 5.60 21.78 27.03
CA LEU A 80 6.89 21.20 26.63
C LEU A 80 7.90 22.28 26.25
N TYR A 81 7.51 23.17 25.34
CA TYR A 81 8.36 24.25 24.83
C TYR A 81 7.79 25.60 25.23
N LYS A 82 8.65 26.48 25.74
CA LYS A 82 8.28 27.78 26.32
C LYS A 82 9.19 28.87 25.77
N TYR A 83 8.60 29.88 25.15
CA TYR A 83 9.31 31.03 24.60
C TYR A 83 8.79 32.33 25.18
N LYS A 84 9.69 33.29 25.39
CA LYS A 84 9.38 34.55 26.07
C LYS A 84 8.58 35.52 25.21
N ASP A 85 8.88 35.60 23.93
CA ASP A 85 8.29 36.61 23.06
C ASP A 85 6.85 36.22 22.66
N PRO A 86 5.88 37.14 22.75
CA PRO A 86 4.47 36.87 22.44
C PRO A 86 4.20 36.94 20.94
N VAL A 87 4.92 36.11 20.17
CA VAL A 87 4.83 36.01 18.71
C VAL A 87 4.53 34.56 18.30
N SER A 88 4.33 34.30 17.01
CA SER A 88 4.11 32.93 16.51
C SER A 88 5.35 32.04 16.74
N PRO A 89 5.18 30.71 16.95
CA PRO A 89 6.29 29.81 17.30
C PRO A 89 7.54 29.89 16.42
N HIS A 90 7.40 29.95 15.10
CA HIS A 90 8.54 30.04 14.17
C HIS A 90 9.38 31.32 14.33
N VAL A 91 8.80 32.41 14.84
CA VAL A 91 9.52 33.67 15.10
C VAL A 91 10.14 33.65 16.49
N ALA A 92 9.45 33.05 17.47
CA ALA A 92 9.92 33.00 18.85
C ALA A 92 11.11 32.04 19.04
N THR A 93 11.33 31.14 18.08
CA THR A 93 12.34 30.08 18.14
C THR A 93 13.66 30.55 17.52
N LEU A 94 14.72 30.65 18.33
CA LEU A 94 16.06 31.02 17.85
C LEU A 94 16.82 29.83 17.25
N GLU A 95 16.80 28.69 17.95
CA GLU A 95 17.37 27.42 17.49
C GLU A 95 16.23 26.50 17.09
N VAL A 96 16.09 26.26 15.79
CA VAL A 96 14.94 25.54 15.23
C VAL A 96 15.09 24.02 15.46
N PRO A 97 14.22 23.41 16.29
CA PRO A 97 14.23 21.96 16.46
C PRO A 97 13.65 21.26 15.21
N GLN A 98 14.06 20.01 14.99
CA GLN A 98 13.48 19.16 13.93
C GLN A 98 12.05 18.73 14.29
N ASP A 99 11.17 18.65 13.29
CA ASP A 99 9.77 18.31 13.52
C ASP A 99 9.57 16.96 14.19
N GLU A 100 10.35 15.96 13.78
CA GLU A 100 10.30 14.61 14.35
C GLU A 100 10.62 14.60 15.84
N GLU A 101 11.58 15.41 16.29
CA GLU A 101 11.97 15.48 17.70
C GLU A 101 10.84 16.05 18.58
N ILE A 102 10.18 17.09 18.07
CA ILE A 102 9.07 17.77 18.77
C ILE A 102 7.86 16.84 18.84
N LEU A 103 7.54 16.16 17.74
CA LEU A 103 6.45 15.19 17.68
C LEU A 103 6.70 14.01 18.61
N GLU A 104 7.92 13.49 18.64
CA GLU A 104 8.28 12.38 19.52
C GLU A 104 8.17 12.77 20.99
N LYS A 105 8.67 13.95 21.38
CA LYS A 105 8.49 14.48 22.74
C LYS A 105 7.01 14.68 23.10
N THR A 106 6.21 15.14 22.13
CA THR A 106 4.76 15.30 22.31
C THR A 106 4.07 13.94 22.52
N LYS A 107 4.39 12.95 21.67
CA LYS A 107 3.89 11.57 21.75
C LYS A 107 4.29 10.93 23.08
N GLN A 108 5.56 11.04 23.47
CA GLN A 108 6.10 10.50 24.72
C GLN A 108 5.39 11.08 25.95
N ALA A 109 5.18 12.39 26.01
CA ALA A 109 4.45 13.02 27.12
C ALA A 109 3.01 12.48 27.25
N MET A 110 2.33 12.23 26.13
CA MET A 110 0.99 11.63 26.13
C MET A 110 1.01 10.16 26.54
N LEU A 111 2.00 9.38 26.09
CA LEU A 111 2.17 7.96 26.44
C LEU A 111 2.50 7.76 27.92
N GLU A 112 3.41 8.56 28.48
CA GLU A 112 3.74 8.52 29.91
C GLU A 112 2.50 8.78 30.76
N TYR A 113 1.67 9.75 30.35
CA TYR A 113 0.40 10.01 31.02
C TYR A 113 -0.56 8.82 30.90
N MET A 114 -0.71 8.26 29.69
CA MET A 114 -1.55 7.09 29.46
C MET A 114 -1.15 5.91 30.35
N GLN A 115 0.15 5.61 30.45
CA GLN A 115 0.67 4.52 31.29
C GLN A 115 0.39 4.77 32.78
N ALA A 116 0.62 6.00 33.25
CA ALA A 116 0.24 6.38 34.61
C ALA A 116 -1.29 6.32 34.86
N GLY A 117 -2.09 6.36 33.80
CA GLY A 117 -3.55 6.28 33.81
C GLY A 117 -4.14 4.87 33.68
N GLN A 118 -3.38 3.86 33.25
CA GLN A 118 -3.90 2.48 33.08
C GLN A 118 -4.43 1.84 34.37
N LYS A 119 -4.07 2.37 35.55
CA LYS A 119 -4.65 1.96 36.84
C LYS A 119 -6.07 2.49 37.10
N ALA A 120 -6.60 3.34 36.23
CA ALA A 120 -7.83 4.09 36.43
C ALA A 120 -8.69 4.08 35.15
N ASN A 121 -9.40 2.98 34.83
CA ASN A 121 -10.47 2.85 33.81
C ASN A 121 -10.42 3.69 32.48
N GLY A 122 -9.24 4.15 32.06
CA GLY A 122 -9.00 5.04 30.92
C GLY A 122 -8.69 6.50 31.27
N SER A 123 -8.45 7.33 30.26
CA SER A 123 -8.13 8.75 30.45
C SER A 123 -8.56 9.62 29.28
N TYR A 124 -8.68 10.92 29.56
CA TYR A 124 -8.89 11.99 28.60
C TYR A 124 -7.59 12.77 28.41
N ALA A 125 -7.24 13.09 27.16
CA ALA A 125 -6.11 13.96 26.85
C ALA A 125 -6.51 15.02 25.83
N PHE A 126 -6.19 16.28 26.13
CA PHE A 126 -6.41 17.41 25.24
C PHE A 126 -5.08 18.03 24.86
N LEU A 127 -4.77 18.00 23.57
CA LEU A 127 -3.58 18.65 23.00
C LEU A 127 -4.01 19.99 22.40
N GLU A 128 -3.63 21.08 23.05
CA GLU A 128 -3.93 22.42 22.54
C GLU A 128 -2.84 22.93 21.60
N THR A 129 -3.22 23.25 20.37
CA THR A 129 -2.34 23.84 19.35
C THR A 129 -1.97 25.31 19.67
N ALA A 130 -1.10 25.94 18.86
CA ALA A 130 -0.74 27.36 19.00
C ALA A 130 -1.25 28.18 17.80
N GLY A 131 -2.03 29.25 18.01
CA GLY A 131 -2.60 30.02 16.88
C GLY A 131 -3.71 29.28 16.10
N GLY A 132 -3.78 29.49 14.78
CA GLY A 132 -4.79 28.89 13.89
C GLY A 132 -4.32 27.61 13.19
N VAL A 133 -5.20 26.98 12.39
CA VAL A 133 -4.93 25.71 11.67
C VAL A 133 -3.62 25.70 10.89
N HIS A 134 -3.33 26.79 10.17
CA HIS A 134 -2.12 26.91 9.37
C HIS A 134 -1.00 27.72 10.02
N SER A 135 -1.13 28.08 11.30
CA SER A 135 -0.03 28.74 11.99
C SER A 135 1.19 27.81 11.99
N PRO A 136 2.38 28.33 11.65
CA PRO A 136 3.59 27.51 11.61
C PRO A 136 4.00 27.07 13.02
N VAL A 137 4.48 25.83 13.15
CA VAL A 137 5.24 25.38 14.33
C VAL A 137 6.63 25.99 14.36
N MET A 138 7.46 25.57 15.32
CA MET A 138 8.82 26.07 15.53
C MET A 138 9.70 25.93 14.29
N SER A 139 9.53 24.88 13.48
CA SER A 139 10.25 24.64 12.21
C SER A 139 9.77 25.46 11.01
N GLY A 140 8.62 26.14 11.14
CA GLY A 140 7.94 26.76 10.00
C GLY A 140 6.88 25.86 9.34
N THR A 141 6.87 24.55 9.63
CA THR A 141 5.85 23.62 9.10
C THR A 141 4.45 24.02 9.57
N SER A 142 3.45 23.88 8.69
CA SER A 142 2.05 24.14 9.07
C SER A 142 1.61 23.18 10.19
N GLN A 143 0.99 23.67 11.26
CA GLN A 143 0.54 22.81 12.37
C GLN A 143 -0.40 21.68 11.94
N SER A 144 -1.26 21.94 10.95
CA SER A 144 -2.13 20.91 10.38
C SER A 144 -1.36 19.74 9.75
N GLU A 145 -0.16 19.96 9.23
CA GLU A 145 0.70 18.91 8.65
C GLU A 145 1.62 18.30 9.71
N PHE A 146 2.12 19.12 10.62
CA PHE A 146 2.96 18.70 11.75
C PHE A 146 2.26 17.63 12.60
N TYR A 147 1.03 17.87 13.08
CA TYR A 147 0.33 16.91 13.94
C TYR A 147 -0.28 15.71 13.18
N ARG A 148 -0.06 15.59 11.87
CA ARG A 148 -0.77 14.61 11.03
C ARG A 148 -0.37 13.17 11.34
N SER A 149 0.86 12.93 11.80
CA SER A 149 1.29 11.59 12.24
C SER A 149 0.52 11.10 13.46
N LEU A 150 0.05 11.99 14.34
CA LEU A 150 -0.75 11.61 15.50
C LEU A 150 -2.22 11.32 15.13
N ARG A 151 -2.73 12.02 14.10
CA ARG A 151 -4.12 11.92 13.58
C ARG A 151 -5.18 11.80 14.69
N LEU A 152 -5.05 12.60 15.74
CA LEU A 152 -6.07 12.62 16.80
C LEU A 152 -7.36 13.24 16.25
N PRO A 153 -8.55 12.76 16.67
CA PRO A 153 -9.79 13.48 16.45
C PRO A 153 -9.67 14.93 16.92
N THR A 154 -10.27 15.86 16.18
CA THR A 154 -10.04 17.29 16.37
C THR A 154 -11.30 18.03 16.78
N VAL A 155 -11.25 18.74 17.90
CA VAL A 155 -12.23 19.79 18.21
C VAL A 155 -11.75 21.09 17.57
N LEU A 156 -12.60 21.69 16.73
CA LEU A 156 -12.29 22.96 16.06
C LEU A 156 -13.00 24.12 16.77
N VAL A 157 -12.22 25.07 17.29
CA VAL A 157 -12.76 26.32 17.82
C VAL A 157 -12.97 27.31 16.68
N GLY A 158 -14.23 27.52 16.31
CA GLY A 158 -14.66 28.46 15.27
C GLY A 158 -14.72 29.91 15.77
N ASP A 159 -15.00 30.83 14.85
CA ASP A 159 -15.09 32.26 15.13
C ASP A 159 -16.55 32.74 15.10
N SER A 160 -17.01 33.30 16.22
CA SER A 160 -18.38 33.80 16.38
C SER A 160 -18.57 35.22 15.85
N ARG A 161 -17.50 35.94 15.51
CA ARG A 161 -17.51 37.33 15.04
C ARG A 161 -17.88 37.42 13.56
N LEU A 162 -18.09 38.64 13.07
CA LEU A 162 -18.25 38.92 11.64
C LEU A 162 -17.07 38.36 10.83
N GLY A 163 -17.38 37.68 9.72
CA GLY A 163 -16.40 36.96 8.89
C GLY A 163 -16.07 35.55 9.40
N GLY A 164 -16.45 35.22 10.63
CA GLY A 164 -16.09 33.97 11.29
C GLY A 164 -16.69 32.70 10.67
N ILE A 165 -17.82 32.79 9.96
CA ILE A 165 -18.36 31.68 9.17
C ILE A 165 -17.33 31.19 8.15
N SER A 166 -16.77 32.12 7.36
CA SER A 166 -15.80 31.80 6.31
C SER A 166 -14.54 31.20 6.92
N THR A 167 -13.95 31.85 7.93
CA THR A 167 -12.73 31.38 8.59
C THR A 167 -12.91 30.01 9.24
N THR A 168 -14.09 29.72 9.80
CA THR A 168 -14.38 28.41 10.39
C THR A 168 -14.50 27.32 9.31
N ILE A 169 -15.19 27.61 8.20
CA ILE A 169 -15.35 26.66 7.09
C ILE A 169 -14.00 26.33 6.46
N THR A 170 -13.19 27.35 6.13
CA THR A 170 -11.88 27.12 5.50
C THR A 170 -10.95 26.35 6.43
N SER A 171 -11.00 26.61 7.74
CA SER A 171 -10.24 25.86 8.74
C SER A 171 -10.68 24.39 8.84
N HIS A 172 -12.00 24.13 8.76
CA HIS A 172 -12.54 22.77 8.72
C HIS A 172 -12.09 22.03 7.47
N GLU A 173 -12.26 22.64 6.29
CA GLU A 173 -11.86 22.06 5.00
C GLU A 173 -10.35 21.77 4.95
N SER A 174 -9.52 22.67 5.48
CA SER A 174 -8.06 22.51 5.57
C SER A 174 -7.62 21.34 6.46
N LEU A 175 -8.35 21.06 7.53
CA LEU A 175 -8.12 19.90 8.39
C LEU A 175 -8.67 18.63 7.72
N HIS A 176 -9.86 18.71 7.12
CA HIS A 176 -10.53 17.56 6.50
C HIS A 176 -9.71 17.02 5.31
N ILE A 177 -9.20 17.89 4.43
CA ILE A 177 -8.37 17.47 3.29
C ILE A 177 -7.05 16.82 3.73
N ARG A 178 -6.57 17.12 4.94
CA ARG A 178 -5.40 16.48 5.56
C ARG A 178 -5.77 15.18 6.28
N GLY A 179 -7.04 14.79 6.31
CA GLY A 179 -7.51 13.53 6.88
C GLY A 179 -7.80 13.57 8.38
N TYR A 180 -8.04 14.75 8.98
CA TYR A 180 -8.55 14.81 10.35
C TYR A 180 -10.06 14.58 10.41
N ASP A 181 -10.49 13.87 11.45
CA ASP A 181 -11.89 13.74 11.83
C ASP A 181 -12.25 14.86 12.80
N ILE A 182 -13.31 15.63 12.49
CA ILE A 182 -13.68 16.83 13.25
C ILE A 182 -15.06 16.61 13.88
N PRO A 183 -15.17 15.88 15.00
CA PRO A 183 -16.46 15.54 15.58
C PRO A 183 -17.26 16.73 16.12
N GLU A 184 -16.59 17.82 16.51
CA GLU A 184 -17.23 18.95 17.18
C GLU A 184 -16.58 20.28 16.77
N ILE A 185 -17.43 21.27 16.47
CA ILE A 185 -17.06 22.67 16.28
C ILE A 185 -17.64 23.47 17.43
N LEU A 186 -16.78 24.22 18.12
CA LEU A 186 -17.15 25.05 19.27
C LEU A 186 -16.96 26.53 18.94
N LEU A 187 -17.90 27.38 19.33
CA LEU A 187 -17.77 28.82 19.19
C LEU A 187 -18.53 29.55 20.29
N PHE A 188 -18.18 30.81 20.54
CA PHE A 188 -18.97 31.60 21.49
C PHE A 188 -20.36 31.85 20.92
N HIS A 189 -21.35 31.86 21.80
CA HIS A 189 -22.70 32.25 21.45
C HIS A 189 -22.73 33.74 21.17
N ASP A 190 -23.13 34.08 19.96
CA ASP A 190 -23.34 35.45 19.52
C ASP A 190 -24.77 35.57 19.00
N LYS A 191 -25.58 36.36 19.69
CA LYS A 191 -27.00 36.56 19.41
C LYS A 191 -27.25 37.41 18.16
N ASP A 192 -26.26 38.21 17.76
CA ASP A 192 -26.37 39.21 16.71
C ASP A 192 -25.94 38.60 15.37
N TYR A 193 -24.76 37.98 15.32
CA TYR A 193 -24.24 37.35 14.09
C TYR A 193 -24.79 35.95 13.84
N LYS A 194 -25.09 35.18 14.89
CA LYS A 194 -25.69 33.84 14.79
C LYS A 194 -24.92 32.86 13.88
N ASN A 195 -23.60 33.01 13.78
CA ASN A 195 -22.74 32.13 12.97
C ASN A 195 -22.98 30.64 13.27
N HIS A 196 -23.25 30.30 14.52
CA HIS A 196 -23.50 28.94 14.98
C HIS A 196 -24.73 28.30 14.31
N GLU A 197 -25.79 29.05 14.05
CA GLU A 197 -27.00 28.53 13.38
C GLU A 197 -26.66 28.08 11.95
N TYR A 198 -25.95 28.94 11.20
CA TYR A 198 -25.52 28.63 9.83
C TYR A 198 -24.52 27.45 9.80
N LEU A 199 -23.52 27.47 10.69
CA LEU A 199 -22.51 26.40 10.75
C LEU A 199 -23.14 25.06 11.14
N ALA A 200 -24.11 25.04 12.06
CA ALA A 200 -24.83 23.82 12.44
C ALA A 200 -25.58 23.20 11.25
N GLN A 201 -26.23 24.04 10.43
CA GLN A 201 -26.88 23.56 9.21
C GLN A 201 -25.86 23.02 8.20
N LYS A 202 -24.77 23.78 7.95
CA LYS A 202 -23.71 23.44 7.00
C LYS A 202 -23.03 22.11 7.33
N PHE A 203 -22.76 21.84 8.61
CA PHE A 203 -21.99 20.69 9.06
C PHE A 203 -22.82 19.54 9.63
N SER A 204 -24.15 19.63 9.60
CA SER A 204 -25.10 18.66 10.20
C SER A 204 -24.84 17.17 9.93
N LYS A 205 -24.15 16.82 8.84
CA LYS A 205 -23.79 15.43 8.48
C LYS A 205 -22.41 14.97 8.95
N VAL A 206 -21.51 15.90 9.28
CA VAL A 206 -20.07 15.61 9.49
C VAL A 206 -19.54 16.09 10.84
N SER A 207 -20.11 17.15 11.42
CA SER A 207 -19.66 17.72 12.70
C SER A 207 -20.85 18.26 13.49
N ASP A 208 -20.83 18.08 14.81
CA ASP A 208 -21.75 18.78 15.70
C ASP A 208 -21.25 20.22 15.90
N VAL A 209 -22.16 21.17 16.12
CA VAL A 209 -21.83 22.58 16.40
C VAL A 209 -22.46 22.96 17.73
N SER A 210 -21.64 23.41 18.68
CA SER A 210 -22.10 23.84 20.01
C SER A 210 -21.56 25.20 20.38
N THR A 211 -22.29 25.88 21.25
CA THR A 211 -21.92 27.21 21.75
C THR A 211 -21.89 27.30 23.25
N ILE A 212 -21.00 28.15 23.77
CA ILE A 212 -20.98 28.59 25.17
C ILE A 212 -21.13 30.11 25.21
N PRO A 213 -21.66 30.72 26.29
CA PRO A 213 -21.67 32.19 26.42
C PRO A 213 -20.25 32.77 26.28
N PRO A 214 -20.07 34.00 25.77
CA PRO A 214 -18.75 34.64 25.76
C PRO A 214 -18.25 34.90 27.19
N PRO A 215 -16.92 34.92 27.42
CA PRO A 215 -16.37 35.24 28.73
C PRO A 215 -16.75 36.66 29.16
N PRO A 216 -16.88 36.91 30.48
CA PRO A 216 -17.13 38.25 31.00
C PRO A 216 -16.01 39.22 30.62
N ALA A 217 -16.32 40.53 30.63
CA ALA A 217 -15.30 41.55 30.41
C ALA A 217 -14.26 41.51 31.54
N PRO A 218 -12.96 41.70 31.23
CA PRO A 218 -11.90 41.69 32.24
C PRO A 218 -12.13 42.75 33.33
N LEU A 219 -11.89 42.38 34.58
CA LEU A 219 -11.92 43.27 35.75
C LEU A 219 -10.50 43.66 36.17
N GLU A 220 -10.32 44.90 36.63
CA GLU A 220 -9.01 45.41 37.09
C GLU A 220 -8.53 44.74 38.39
N ASP A 221 -9.46 44.30 39.24
CA ASP A 221 -9.16 43.63 40.52
C ASP A 221 -8.90 42.13 40.28
N PRO A 222 -7.67 41.63 40.50
CA PRO A 222 -7.32 40.24 40.18
C PRO A 222 -8.11 39.20 40.96
N VAL A 223 -8.57 39.52 42.18
CA VAL A 223 -9.35 38.59 43.00
C VAL A 223 -10.77 38.48 42.47
N LYS A 224 -11.39 39.63 42.16
CA LYS A 224 -12.72 39.66 41.56
C LYS A 224 -12.73 39.06 40.16
N GLU A 225 -11.68 39.27 39.38
CA GLU A 225 -11.50 38.66 38.07
C GLU A 225 -11.46 37.13 38.18
N LEU A 226 -10.67 36.61 39.12
CA LEU A 226 -10.61 35.17 39.38
C LEU A 226 -11.96 34.59 39.79
N GLU A 227 -12.71 35.26 40.68
CA GLU A 227 -14.05 34.84 41.10
C GLU A 227 -15.07 34.90 39.95
N SER A 228 -15.04 35.97 39.16
CA SER A 228 -15.88 36.16 37.98
C SER A 228 -15.67 35.02 36.97
N MET A 229 -14.42 34.72 36.64
CA MET A 229 -14.07 33.66 35.71
C MET A 229 -14.39 32.27 36.25
N LYS A 230 -14.24 32.01 37.56
CA LYS A 230 -14.69 30.75 38.17
C LYS A 230 -16.19 30.52 37.99
N LYS A 231 -16.99 31.54 38.29
CA LYS A 231 -18.46 31.49 38.11
C LYS A 231 -18.85 31.32 36.64
N TYR A 232 -18.13 31.97 35.74
CA TYR A 232 -18.29 31.76 34.30
C TYR A 232 -18.03 30.30 33.91
N TYR A 233 -16.96 29.67 34.39
CA TYR A 233 -16.68 28.26 34.08
C TYR A 233 -17.70 27.29 34.68
N GLU A 234 -18.29 27.59 35.83
CA GLU A 234 -19.41 26.82 36.38
C GLU A 234 -20.62 26.85 35.44
N GLN A 235 -20.93 28.01 34.83
CA GLN A 235 -21.97 28.12 33.81
C GLN A 235 -21.60 27.35 32.53
N VAL A 236 -20.34 27.44 32.09
CA VAL A 236 -19.84 26.75 30.88
C VAL A 236 -19.99 25.22 30.99
N ASP A 237 -19.88 24.65 32.20
CA ASP A 237 -20.04 23.22 32.42
C ASP A 237 -21.42 22.70 31.96
N GLU A 238 -22.49 23.49 32.11
CA GLU A 238 -23.84 23.15 31.64
C GLU A 238 -23.89 22.92 30.12
N HIS A 239 -23.04 23.61 29.38
CA HIS A 239 -22.95 23.51 27.93
C HIS A 239 -21.97 22.42 27.46
N LEU A 240 -20.81 22.29 28.11
CA LEU A 240 -19.74 21.39 27.65
C LEU A 240 -19.81 19.97 28.22
N VAL A 241 -20.49 19.72 29.33
CA VAL A 241 -20.73 18.34 29.81
C VAL A 241 -21.52 17.52 28.78
N PRO A 242 -22.60 18.03 28.15
CA PRO A 242 -23.26 17.35 27.03
C PRO A 242 -22.35 17.13 25.81
N VAL A 243 -21.51 18.10 25.45
CA VAL A 243 -20.51 17.96 24.38
C VAL A 243 -19.59 16.78 24.67
N MET A 244 -19.05 16.71 25.88
CA MET A 244 -18.17 15.61 26.29
C MET A 244 -18.85 14.24 26.20
N LYS A 245 -20.13 14.12 26.57
CA LYS A 245 -20.90 12.87 26.39
C LYS A 245 -21.02 12.45 24.92
N ARG A 246 -21.20 13.41 24.01
CA ARG A 246 -21.25 13.12 22.57
C ARG A 246 -19.88 12.68 22.05
N LEU A 247 -18.82 13.34 22.49
CA LEU A 247 -17.43 12.95 22.18
C LEU A 247 -17.12 11.53 22.68
N ASP A 248 -17.55 11.17 23.90
CA ASP A 248 -17.46 9.79 24.43
C ASP A 248 -18.17 8.78 23.53
N ARG A 249 -19.41 9.07 23.12
CA ARG A 249 -20.17 8.20 22.22
C ARG A 249 -19.47 8.00 20.89
N LYS A 250 -19.03 9.08 20.23
CA LYS A 250 -18.31 9.01 18.94
C LYS A 250 -16.99 8.23 19.06
N HIS A 251 -16.30 8.36 20.19
CA HIS A 251 -15.11 7.56 20.49
C HIS A 251 -15.45 6.06 20.58
N GLN A 252 -16.51 5.68 21.30
CA GLN A 252 -16.95 4.29 21.35
C GLN A 252 -17.33 3.76 19.96
N GLU A 253 -18.12 4.51 19.19
CA GLU A 253 -18.54 4.14 17.83
C GLU A 253 -17.34 3.88 16.90
N ARG A 254 -16.28 4.71 16.99
CA ARG A 254 -15.04 4.51 16.23
C ARG A 254 -14.39 3.17 16.58
N PHE A 255 -14.21 2.87 17.87
CA PHE A 255 -13.52 1.64 18.28
C PHE A 255 -14.39 0.39 18.09
N ASP A 256 -15.71 0.48 18.28
CA ASP A 256 -16.65 -0.59 17.92
C ASP A 256 -16.55 -0.92 16.42
N ARG A 257 -16.37 0.10 15.57
CA ARG A 257 -16.11 -0.12 14.14
C ARG A 257 -14.77 -0.81 13.92
N LEU A 258 -13.67 -0.27 14.46
CA LEU A 258 -12.31 -0.81 14.27
C LEU A 258 -12.19 -2.27 14.71
N GLU A 259 -12.79 -2.64 15.85
CA GLU A 259 -12.77 -4.00 16.39
C GLU A 259 -13.53 -5.00 15.51
N THR A 260 -14.60 -4.55 14.84
CA THR A 260 -15.39 -5.42 13.95
C THR A 260 -14.88 -5.49 12.52
N MET A 261 -13.96 -4.60 12.11
CA MET A 261 -13.48 -4.53 10.72
C MET A 261 -12.80 -5.81 10.25
N ALA A 262 -11.92 -6.41 11.06
CA ALA A 262 -11.21 -7.63 10.65
C ALA A 262 -12.16 -8.78 10.33
N GLN A 263 -13.16 -9.02 11.19
CA GLN A 263 -14.16 -10.06 10.98
C GLN A 263 -15.02 -9.74 9.76
N LYS A 264 -15.63 -8.55 9.72
CA LYS A 264 -16.51 -8.14 8.61
C LYS A 264 -15.80 -8.22 7.27
N SER A 265 -14.53 -7.85 7.20
CA SER A 265 -13.74 -7.95 5.97
C SER A 265 -13.61 -9.40 5.48
N ARG A 266 -13.45 -10.38 6.37
CA ARG A 266 -13.45 -11.81 5.97
C ARG A 266 -14.82 -12.28 5.47
N ASP A 267 -15.88 -11.69 6.00
CA ASP A 267 -17.25 -12.08 5.68
C ASP A 267 -17.74 -11.48 4.36
N VAL A 268 -17.25 -10.28 3.98
CA VAL A 268 -17.81 -9.51 2.86
C VAL A 268 -16.84 -9.23 1.71
N LEU A 269 -15.52 -9.30 1.92
CA LEU A 269 -14.54 -8.95 0.89
C LEU A 269 -14.02 -10.18 0.15
N TRP A 270 -13.79 -10.00 -1.15
CA TRP A 270 -13.00 -10.91 -1.97
C TRP A 270 -11.67 -10.23 -2.33
N TRP A 271 -10.60 -10.59 -1.63
CA TRP A 271 -9.27 -10.03 -1.89
C TRP A 271 -8.58 -10.63 -3.13
N PRO A 272 -7.89 -9.80 -3.95
CA PRO A 272 -7.07 -10.30 -5.04
C PRO A 272 -5.85 -11.09 -4.51
N PHE A 273 -5.42 -12.10 -5.29
CA PHE A 273 -4.27 -12.97 -4.97
C PHE A 273 -4.24 -13.53 -3.53
N THR A 274 -5.41 -13.83 -2.96
CA THR A 274 -5.54 -14.28 -1.57
C THR A 274 -6.39 -15.55 -1.49
N GLN A 275 -5.82 -16.63 -0.95
CA GLN A 275 -6.57 -17.85 -0.66
C GLN A 275 -7.34 -17.66 0.66
N HIS A 276 -8.64 -17.37 0.55
CA HIS A 276 -9.48 -16.95 1.69
C HIS A 276 -9.56 -17.99 2.79
N LYS A 277 -9.50 -19.29 2.46
CA LYS A 277 -9.47 -20.38 3.45
C LYS A 277 -8.26 -20.33 4.39
N LEU A 278 -7.16 -19.70 3.96
CA LEU A 278 -5.92 -19.61 4.73
C LEU A 278 -5.79 -18.29 5.51
N VAL A 279 -6.72 -17.34 5.34
CA VAL A 279 -6.67 -16.05 6.01
C VAL A 279 -7.08 -16.20 7.48
N LYS A 280 -6.10 -16.18 8.37
CA LYS A 280 -6.32 -16.24 9.83
C LYS A 280 -6.47 -14.86 10.45
N ASN A 281 -5.58 -13.95 10.10
CA ASN A 281 -5.49 -12.60 10.66
C ASN A 281 -5.65 -11.57 9.54
N VAL A 282 -6.40 -10.50 9.82
CA VAL A 282 -6.58 -9.36 8.92
C VAL A 282 -5.99 -8.13 9.59
N THR A 283 -5.08 -7.45 8.90
CA THR A 283 -4.55 -6.17 9.36
C THR A 283 -5.60 -5.09 9.15
N VAL A 284 -6.04 -4.43 10.23
CA VAL A 284 -6.92 -3.27 10.16
C VAL A 284 -6.03 -2.03 10.08
N VAL A 285 -6.06 -1.33 8.94
CA VAL A 285 -5.36 -0.05 8.77
C VAL A 285 -6.35 1.07 9.09
N ASP A 286 -6.08 1.86 10.13
CA ASP A 286 -6.90 3.02 10.51
C ASP A 286 -6.52 4.24 9.65
N SER A 287 -5.22 4.44 9.42
CA SER A 287 -4.71 5.49 8.53
C SER A 287 -3.30 5.18 8.02
N ALA A 288 -2.80 6.00 7.11
CA ALA A 288 -1.41 6.00 6.68
C ALA A 288 -0.94 7.45 6.47
N TYR A 289 0.36 7.69 6.66
CA TYR A 289 1.02 8.99 6.45
C TYR A 289 2.53 8.80 6.30
N ASN A 290 3.15 9.51 5.36
CA ASN A 290 4.54 9.26 4.96
C ASN A 290 4.74 7.78 4.63
N ASP A 291 5.80 7.13 5.11
CA ASP A 291 6.06 5.72 4.78
C ASP A 291 5.39 4.72 5.73
N HIS A 292 4.48 5.20 6.58
CA HIS A 292 3.93 4.41 7.67
C HIS A 292 2.42 4.20 7.54
N MET A 293 1.98 2.97 7.82
CA MET A 293 0.61 2.60 8.11
C MET A 293 0.40 2.54 9.63
N TYR A 294 -0.72 3.06 10.08
CA TYR A 294 -1.15 3.02 11.47
C TYR A 294 -2.26 1.98 11.58
N THR A 295 -1.92 0.87 12.22
CA THR A 295 -2.80 -0.29 12.32
C THR A 295 -3.49 -0.35 13.66
N TYR A 296 -4.68 -0.96 13.67
CA TYR A 296 -5.43 -1.26 14.87
C TYR A 296 -5.49 -2.77 15.09
N ALA A 297 -5.35 -3.18 16.35
CA ALA A 297 -5.64 -4.53 16.78
C ALA A 297 -6.19 -4.50 18.22
N PRO A 298 -7.22 -5.31 18.54
CA PRO A 298 -7.80 -5.32 19.87
C PRO A 298 -6.80 -5.90 20.87
N ALA A 299 -6.65 -5.24 22.02
CA ALA A 299 -5.82 -5.74 23.10
C ALA A 299 -6.37 -7.08 23.60
N SER A 300 -5.57 -8.14 23.48
CA SER A 300 -5.90 -9.47 23.97
C SER A 300 -4.79 -9.94 24.91
N PRO A 301 -5.10 -10.28 26.19
CA PRO A 301 -4.12 -10.84 27.11
C PRO A 301 -3.44 -12.10 26.57
N ASP A 302 -4.19 -12.88 25.77
CA ASP A 302 -3.74 -14.13 25.15
C ASP A 302 -2.97 -13.92 23.83
N LYS A 303 -2.92 -12.68 23.30
CA LYS A 303 -2.28 -12.32 22.01
C LYS A 303 -1.62 -10.93 22.07
N PRO A 304 -0.55 -10.76 22.88
CA PRO A 304 0.14 -9.48 23.05
C PRO A 304 0.73 -8.90 21.75
N GLU A 305 0.89 -9.71 20.70
CA GLU A 305 1.32 -9.31 19.36
C GLU A 305 0.32 -8.46 18.57
N LEU A 306 -0.93 -8.35 19.05
CA LEU A 306 -2.05 -7.62 18.46
C LEU A 306 -2.29 -6.26 19.15
N GLN A 307 -1.27 -5.41 19.23
CA GLN A 307 -1.42 -4.01 19.64
C GLN A 307 -1.51 -3.08 18.41
N PRO A 308 -2.18 -1.91 18.51
CA PRO A 308 -2.09 -0.89 17.49
C PRO A 308 -0.63 -0.50 17.25
N LYS A 309 -0.17 -0.59 16.00
CA LYS A 309 1.25 -0.44 15.64
C LYS A 309 1.41 0.54 14.49
N GLU A 310 2.43 1.37 14.63
CA GLU A 310 3.05 2.07 13.52
C GLU A 310 3.90 1.07 12.72
N MET A 311 3.59 0.90 11.43
CA MET A 311 4.24 -0.06 10.56
C MET A 311 4.78 0.63 9.31
N PHE A 312 6.07 0.52 9.03
CA PHE A 312 6.64 0.93 7.75
C PHE A 312 6.06 0.06 6.62
N ASP A 313 5.56 0.67 5.55
CA ASP A 313 5.00 -0.04 4.39
C ASP A 313 6.12 -0.57 3.48
N ALA A 314 6.76 -1.65 3.91
CA ALA A 314 7.91 -2.25 3.22
C ALA A 314 7.55 -2.87 1.86
N CYS A 315 6.28 -3.16 1.60
CA CYS A 315 5.83 -3.62 0.29
C CYS A 315 5.35 -2.48 -0.63
N ALA A 316 5.47 -1.23 -0.16
CA ALA A 316 5.07 -0.01 -0.86
C ALA A 316 3.65 -0.09 -1.44
N SER A 317 2.73 -0.70 -0.69
CA SER A 317 1.35 -0.99 -1.09
C SER A 317 1.25 -1.47 -2.54
N TRP A 318 1.91 -2.60 -2.80
CA TRP A 318 2.05 -3.18 -4.15
C TRP A 318 2.88 -2.32 -5.10
N TRP A 319 4.01 -1.84 -4.60
CA TRP A 319 5.02 -1.07 -5.34
C TRP A 319 4.52 0.28 -5.91
N THR A 320 3.35 0.73 -5.47
CA THR A 320 2.72 1.99 -5.89
C THR A 320 3.24 3.18 -5.12
N GLN A 321 3.58 3.00 -3.83
CA GLN A 321 4.04 4.08 -2.98
C GLN A 321 5.39 4.61 -3.48
N GLY A 322 5.35 5.86 -3.95
CA GLY A 322 6.51 6.59 -4.45
C GLY A 322 6.83 7.79 -3.58
N LEU A 323 5.83 8.53 -3.10
CA LEU A 323 6.03 9.81 -2.38
C LEU A 323 5.44 9.81 -0.97
N GLY A 324 5.22 8.61 -0.41
CA GLY A 324 4.58 8.38 0.87
C GLY A 324 3.06 8.54 0.83
N HIS A 325 2.42 7.93 1.81
CA HIS A 325 0.97 7.96 2.03
C HIS A 325 0.49 9.37 2.40
N ALA A 326 -0.67 9.74 1.86
CA ALA A 326 -1.37 11.00 2.17
C ALA A 326 -0.49 12.25 2.03
N ASN A 327 0.35 12.30 1.00
CA ASN A 327 1.17 13.47 0.67
C ASN A 327 0.29 14.72 0.46
N PRO A 328 0.50 15.83 1.20
CA PRO A 328 -0.36 17.02 1.12
C PRO A 328 -0.37 17.68 -0.26
N GLU A 329 0.76 17.73 -0.96
CA GLU A 329 0.87 18.34 -2.30
C GLU A 329 0.03 17.55 -3.32
N LEU A 330 0.16 16.21 -3.32
CA LEU A 330 -0.63 15.34 -4.19
C LEU A 330 -2.13 15.42 -3.86
N THR A 331 -2.48 15.45 -2.57
CA THR A 331 -3.87 15.51 -2.11
C THR A 331 -4.54 16.82 -2.51
N LEU A 332 -3.83 17.95 -2.39
CA LEU A 332 -4.32 19.25 -2.84
C LEU A 332 -4.46 19.32 -4.36
N SER A 333 -3.52 18.72 -5.11
CA SER A 333 -3.60 18.60 -6.57
C SER A 333 -4.84 17.82 -7.00
N ALA A 334 -5.09 16.66 -6.37
CA ALA A 334 -6.29 15.85 -6.60
C ALA A 334 -7.58 16.62 -6.27
N ALA A 335 -7.64 17.29 -5.12
CA ALA A 335 -8.82 18.05 -4.70
C ALA A 335 -9.11 19.23 -5.62
N ASN A 336 -8.07 19.95 -6.07
CA ASN A 336 -8.23 21.04 -7.03
C ASN A 336 -8.76 20.53 -8.37
N ALA A 337 -8.19 19.45 -8.90
CA ALA A 337 -8.65 18.84 -10.16
C ALA A 337 -10.09 18.32 -10.04
N ALA A 338 -10.44 17.67 -8.92
CA ALA A 338 -11.79 17.19 -8.66
C ALA A 338 -12.80 18.35 -8.59
N GLY A 339 -12.49 19.44 -7.89
CA GLY A 339 -13.36 20.61 -7.80
C GLY A 339 -13.48 21.40 -9.10
N ARG A 340 -12.44 21.39 -9.95
CA ARG A 340 -12.42 22.11 -11.24
C ARG A 340 -13.08 21.33 -12.36
N TYR A 341 -12.89 20.01 -12.42
CA TYR A 341 -13.27 19.20 -13.58
C TYR A 341 -14.20 18.03 -13.25
N GLY A 342 -14.05 17.42 -12.07
CA GLY A 342 -14.51 16.05 -11.88
C GLY A 342 -13.96 15.14 -13.00
N HIS A 343 -14.81 14.29 -13.57
CA HIS A 343 -14.47 13.58 -14.80
C HIS A 343 -15.15 14.22 -16.01
N VAL A 344 -14.38 14.41 -17.08
CA VAL A 344 -14.84 14.95 -18.37
C VAL A 344 -14.40 14.04 -19.51
N MET A 345 -15.18 13.99 -20.58
CA MET A 345 -14.87 13.21 -21.78
C MET A 345 -13.51 13.59 -22.36
N PHE A 346 -12.69 12.60 -22.73
CA PHE A 346 -11.35 12.82 -23.28
C PHE A 346 -11.25 12.71 -24.81
N PRO A 347 -11.78 11.66 -25.48
CA PRO A 347 -11.70 11.57 -26.94
C PRO A 347 -12.23 12.82 -27.63
N GLU A 348 -11.44 13.36 -28.56
CA GLU A 348 -11.72 14.62 -29.30
C GLU A 348 -11.82 15.88 -28.40
N ALA A 349 -11.38 15.79 -27.15
CA ALA A 349 -11.34 16.87 -26.18
C ALA A 349 -9.97 16.95 -25.49
N THR A 350 -9.74 18.02 -24.74
CA THR A 350 -8.52 18.19 -23.93
C THR A 350 -8.83 18.96 -22.65
N ASN A 351 -7.95 18.81 -21.66
CA ASN A 351 -7.96 19.58 -20.44
C ASN A 351 -6.51 19.84 -19.99
N GLU A 352 -6.32 20.92 -19.23
CA GLU A 352 -5.00 21.40 -18.80
C GLU A 352 -4.11 20.30 -18.17
N PRO A 353 -4.55 19.55 -17.14
CA PRO A 353 -3.67 18.57 -16.51
C PRO A 353 -3.29 17.41 -17.44
N THR A 354 -4.18 17.04 -18.37
CA THR A 354 -3.89 15.97 -19.35
C THR A 354 -2.85 16.39 -20.36
N LEU A 355 -3.04 17.57 -20.99
CA LEU A 355 -2.09 18.07 -21.98
C LEU A 355 -0.72 18.34 -21.35
N LYS A 356 -0.69 19.01 -20.20
CA LYS A 356 0.54 19.30 -19.47
C LYS A 356 1.31 18.03 -19.08
N LEU A 357 0.60 16.99 -18.65
CA LEU A 357 1.25 15.70 -18.35
C LEU A 357 1.80 15.05 -19.62
N ALA A 358 1.06 15.07 -20.73
CA ALA A 358 1.53 14.53 -22.00
C ALA A 358 2.81 15.24 -22.46
N GLU A 359 2.83 16.57 -22.46
CA GLU A 359 4.01 17.38 -22.80
C GLU A 359 5.21 17.04 -21.91
N LYS A 360 5.02 17.03 -20.58
CA LYS A 360 6.08 16.69 -19.62
C LYS A 360 6.66 15.28 -19.83
N MET A 361 5.80 14.31 -20.16
CA MET A 361 6.23 12.95 -20.45
C MET A 361 7.04 12.88 -21.75
N LEU A 362 6.65 13.63 -22.79
CA LEU A 362 7.38 13.70 -24.06
C LEU A 362 8.72 14.44 -23.90
N ASP A 363 8.76 15.54 -23.16
CA ASP A 363 9.99 16.29 -22.87
C ASP A 363 11.04 15.43 -22.13
N SER A 364 10.57 14.52 -21.27
CA SER A 364 11.43 13.58 -20.52
C SER A 364 11.79 12.31 -21.30
N ASN A 365 11.20 12.11 -22.49
CA ASN A 365 11.36 10.94 -23.34
C ASN A 365 11.59 11.36 -24.79
N ASP A 366 12.81 11.79 -25.08
CA ASP A 366 13.31 12.24 -26.39
C ASP A 366 12.94 11.37 -27.61
N TRP A 367 12.73 10.07 -27.42
CA TRP A 367 12.33 9.14 -28.47
C TRP A 367 10.83 9.14 -28.78
N ALA A 368 9.96 9.55 -27.85
CA ALA A 368 8.51 9.46 -27.97
C ALA A 368 7.91 10.73 -28.58
N GLN A 369 6.78 10.60 -29.28
CA GLN A 369 6.04 11.74 -29.84
C GLN A 369 4.53 11.70 -29.54
N ARG A 370 4.01 10.57 -29.03
CA ARG A 370 2.59 10.41 -28.70
C ARG A 370 2.40 9.76 -27.35
N VAL A 371 1.29 10.11 -26.69
CA VAL A 371 0.87 9.57 -25.40
C VAL A 371 -0.54 9.02 -25.53
N PHE A 372 -0.76 7.79 -25.06
CA PHE A 372 -2.08 7.19 -24.91
C PHE A 372 -2.34 6.94 -23.42
N PHE A 373 -3.45 7.44 -22.87
CA PHE A 373 -3.80 7.25 -21.46
C PHE A 373 -4.68 6.02 -21.25
N SER A 374 -4.48 5.32 -20.13
CA SER A 374 -5.33 4.22 -19.68
C SER A 374 -5.39 4.17 -18.14
N ASP A 375 -6.03 3.14 -17.58
CA ASP A 375 -6.38 3.14 -16.15
C ASP A 375 -5.28 2.55 -15.26
N ASN A 376 -4.57 1.52 -15.74
CA ASN A 376 -3.54 0.82 -14.98
C ASN A 376 -2.46 0.18 -15.88
N GLY A 377 -1.47 -0.47 -15.25
CA GLY A 377 -0.37 -1.11 -15.98
C GLY A 377 -0.81 -2.17 -16.99
N SER A 378 -1.78 -3.02 -16.63
CA SER A 378 -2.26 -4.07 -17.53
C SER A 378 -2.93 -3.49 -18.78
N THR A 379 -3.75 -2.45 -18.62
CA THR A 379 -4.39 -1.77 -19.75
C THR A 379 -3.36 -1.04 -20.63
N ALA A 380 -2.34 -0.42 -20.03
CA ALA A 380 -1.26 0.22 -20.77
C ALA A 380 -0.44 -0.79 -21.59
N MET A 381 -0.23 -2.01 -21.05
CA MET A 381 0.44 -3.09 -21.77
C MET A 381 -0.44 -3.68 -22.88
N GLU A 382 -1.75 -3.81 -22.70
CA GLU A 382 -2.64 -4.21 -23.81
C GLU A 382 -2.69 -3.17 -24.94
N VAL A 383 -2.65 -1.89 -24.61
CA VAL A 383 -2.48 -0.81 -25.60
C VAL A 383 -1.16 -1.00 -26.35
N ALA A 384 -0.05 -1.26 -25.64
CA ALA A 384 1.26 -1.49 -26.25
C ALA A 384 1.27 -2.73 -27.18
N ILE A 385 0.65 -3.83 -26.77
CA ILE A 385 0.51 -5.05 -27.58
C ILE A 385 -0.25 -4.75 -28.88
N LYS A 386 -1.35 -4.00 -28.83
CA LYS A 386 -2.12 -3.61 -30.03
C LYS A 386 -1.30 -2.69 -30.95
N MET A 387 -0.61 -1.71 -30.38
CA MET A 387 0.27 -0.78 -31.11
C MET A 387 1.37 -1.51 -31.88
N ALA A 388 2.09 -2.40 -31.20
CA ALA A 388 3.16 -3.19 -31.80
C ALA A 388 2.62 -4.20 -32.83
N GLY A 389 1.57 -4.94 -32.48
CA GLY A 389 0.97 -5.97 -33.32
C GLY A 389 0.48 -5.42 -34.68
N LYS A 390 -0.29 -4.32 -34.69
CA LYS A 390 -0.75 -3.68 -35.96
C LYS A 390 0.45 -3.20 -36.78
N SER A 391 1.40 -2.52 -36.14
CA SER A 391 2.59 -1.98 -36.83
C SER A 391 3.42 -3.07 -37.50
N THR A 392 3.64 -4.18 -36.81
CA THR A 392 4.35 -5.33 -37.34
C THR A 392 3.57 -6.03 -38.44
N ALA A 393 2.26 -6.24 -38.25
CA ALA A 393 1.41 -6.85 -39.26
C ALA A 393 1.42 -6.06 -40.58
N LEU A 394 1.35 -4.73 -40.52
CA LEU A 394 1.43 -3.87 -41.70
C LEU A 394 2.81 -3.99 -42.38
N ARG A 395 3.90 -3.95 -41.62
CA ARG A 395 5.26 -4.04 -42.16
C ARG A 395 5.52 -5.35 -42.91
N TYR A 396 5.03 -6.46 -42.38
CA TYR A 396 5.24 -7.78 -42.96
C TYR A 396 4.07 -8.25 -43.84
N GLY A 397 3.09 -7.38 -44.12
CA GLY A 397 1.95 -7.69 -44.99
C GLY A 397 1.09 -8.84 -44.49
N TRP A 398 0.91 -8.96 -43.17
CA TRP A 398 0.10 -10.01 -42.57
C TRP A 398 -1.39 -9.71 -42.68
N GLU A 399 -2.17 -10.72 -43.05
CA GLU A 399 -3.64 -10.67 -43.02
C GLU A 399 -4.17 -10.64 -41.57
N GLY A 400 -5.40 -10.13 -41.39
CA GLY A 400 -6.03 -9.99 -40.06
C GLY A 400 -6.29 -11.28 -39.28
N SER A 401 -6.05 -12.45 -39.87
CA SER A 401 -6.14 -13.76 -39.21
C SER A 401 -4.88 -14.11 -38.39
N VAL A 402 -3.75 -13.46 -38.67
CA VAL A 402 -2.48 -13.70 -37.98
C VAL A 402 -2.56 -13.13 -36.56
N LYS A 403 -2.30 -13.98 -35.57
CA LYS A 403 -2.17 -13.60 -34.16
C LYS A 403 -0.69 -13.63 -33.79
N PRO A 404 0.02 -12.50 -33.86
CA PRO A 404 1.46 -12.50 -33.60
C PRO A 404 1.77 -12.77 -32.14
N GLU A 405 2.89 -13.43 -31.91
CA GLU A 405 3.44 -13.81 -30.62
C GLU A 405 4.38 -12.71 -30.07
N ILE A 406 4.72 -12.78 -28.79
CA ILE A 406 5.65 -11.86 -28.13
C ILE A 406 7.01 -12.53 -27.95
N LEU A 407 8.09 -11.80 -28.24
CA LEU A 407 9.44 -12.19 -27.85
C LEU A 407 9.76 -11.51 -26.51
N GLY A 408 9.92 -12.27 -25.43
CA GLY A 408 10.09 -11.71 -24.09
C GLY A 408 11.13 -12.44 -23.26
N LEU A 409 11.12 -12.16 -21.95
CA LEU A 409 12.00 -12.80 -20.96
C LEU A 409 11.18 -13.63 -19.99
N ASN A 410 11.69 -14.81 -19.65
CA ASN A 410 11.05 -15.66 -18.67
C ASN A 410 11.15 -15.00 -17.28
N GLY A 411 10.04 -15.03 -16.53
CA GLY A 411 9.89 -14.31 -15.27
C GLY A 411 9.32 -12.89 -15.38
N SER A 412 9.17 -12.34 -16.60
CA SER A 412 8.51 -11.04 -16.79
C SER A 412 7.01 -11.11 -16.47
N TYR A 413 6.47 -9.99 -16.00
CA TYR A 413 5.06 -9.79 -15.65
C TYR A 413 4.54 -8.46 -16.21
N HIS A 414 3.45 -8.51 -16.96
CA HIS A 414 2.89 -7.35 -17.67
C HIS A 414 1.46 -7.00 -17.25
N GLY A 415 0.87 -7.76 -16.32
CA GLY A 415 -0.49 -7.52 -15.84
C GLY A 415 -1.41 -8.73 -15.86
N ASP A 416 -2.64 -8.51 -15.39
CA ASP A 416 -3.62 -9.58 -15.16
C ASP A 416 -4.82 -9.56 -16.13
N THR A 417 -4.87 -8.58 -17.03
CA THR A 417 -5.84 -8.62 -18.13
C THR A 417 -5.38 -9.64 -19.17
N ILE A 418 -6.32 -10.27 -19.88
CA ILE A 418 -6.00 -11.48 -20.66
C ILE A 418 -4.94 -11.25 -21.74
N GLY A 419 -4.92 -10.08 -22.39
CA GLY A 419 -3.90 -9.78 -23.38
C GLY A 419 -2.52 -9.60 -22.77
N ALA A 420 -2.43 -8.98 -21.59
CA ALA A 420 -1.19 -8.84 -20.84
C ALA A 420 -0.71 -10.20 -20.30
N MET A 421 -1.61 -11.05 -19.81
CA MET A 421 -1.27 -12.40 -19.36
C MET A 421 -0.75 -13.27 -20.50
N ASP A 422 -1.40 -13.27 -21.67
CA ASP A 422 -0.99 -14.04 -22.86
C ASP A 422 0.42 -13.67 -23.34
N ALA A 423 0.91 -12.46 -23.02
CA ALA A 423 2.26 -11.99 -23.32
C ALA A 423 3.32 -12.45 -22.29
N CYS A 424 2.91 -13.05 -21.17
CA CYS A 424 3.80 -13.59 -20.15
C CYS A 424 4.02 -15.11 -20.34
N ALA A 425 5.19 -15.60 -19.90
CA ALA A 425 5.46 -17.04 -19.90
C ALA A 425 4.50 -17.79 -18.96
N PRO A 426 4.20 -19.09 -19.21
CA PRO A 426 3.44 -19.91 -18.27
C PRO A 426 4.03 -19.88 -16.87
N ASN A 427 3.22 -19.49 -15.88
CA ASN A 427 3.64 -19.32 -14.49
C ASN A 427 2.45 -19.50 -13.52
N VAL A 428 2.70 -19.35 -12.22
CA VAL A 428 1.68 -19.56 -11.17
C VAL A 428 0.49 -18.60 -11.23
N TYR A 429 0.65 -17.42 -11.80
CA TYR A 429 -0.40 -16.39 -11.89
C TYR A 429 -1.41 -16.68 -13.01
N ASN A 430 -0.96 -17.30 -14.12
CA ASN A 430 -1.80 -17.57 -15.29
C ASN A 430 -2.21 -19.05 -15.43
N ALA A 431 -1.55 -19.99 -14.73
CA ALA A 431 -1.82 -21.43 -14.84
C ALA A 431 -3.27 -21.86 -14.50
N GLN A 432 -3.99 -21.07 -13.71
CA GLN A 432 -5.38 -21.39 -13.30
C GLN A 432 -6.44 -20.58 -14.07
N VAL A 433 -6.01 -19.79 -15.07
CA VAL A 433 -6.88 -18.93 -15.87
C VAL A 433 -7.32 -19.70 -17.11
N GLN A 434 -8.60 -20.05 -17.21
CA GLN A 434 -9.12 -21.06 -18.16
C GLN A 434 -8.90 -20.70 -19.64
N TRP A 435 -8.88 -19.41 -19.95
CA TRP A 435 -8.70 -18.87 -21.30
C TRP A 435 -7.31 -18.29 -21.56
N TYR A 436 -6.35 -18.46 -20.63
CA TYR A 436 -4.96 -18.06 -20.86
C TYR A 436 -4.36 -18.87 -22.01
N GLN A 437 -3.75 -18.18 -22.96
CA GLN A 437 -3.08 -18.76 -24.10
C GLN A 437 -1.68 -18.15 -24.19
N PRO A 438 -0.60 -18.87 -23.81
CA PRO A 438 0.75 -18.36 -23.96
C PRO A 438 1.02 -18.05 -25.43
N ARG A 439 1.22 -16.77 -25.75
CA ARG A 439 1.48 -16.29 -27.12
C ARG A 439 2.85 -15.65 -27.19
N GLY A 440 3.89 -16.46 -27.02
CA GLY A 440 5.24 -15.93 -27.00
C GLY A 440 6.36 -16.96 -27.00
N HIS A 441 7.57 -16.45 -27.20
CA HIS A 441 8.81 -17.11 -26.85
C HIS A 441 9.49 -16.27 -25.79
N TRP A 442 9.94 -16.91 -24.71
CA TRP A 442 10.59 -16.22 -23.60
C TRP A 442 11.97 -16.80 -23.41
N TYR A 443 12.99 -15.95 -23.51
CA TYR A 443 14.35 -16.33 -23.19
C TYR A 443 14.50 -16.46 -21.68
N ASP A 444 15.18 -17.49 -21.20
CA ASP A 444 15.72 -17.47 -19.84
C ASP A 444 16.87 -16.45 -19.82
N PRO A 445 16.75 -15.31 -19.08
CA PRO A 445 17.81 -14.32 -19.07
C PRO A 445 18.92 -14.74 -18.08
N PRO A 446 20.19 -14.38 -18.35
CA PRO A 446 21.22 -14.31 -17.33
C PRO A 446 20.77 -13.43 -16.17
N THR A 447 20.93 -13.92 -14.95
CA THR A 447 20.44 -13.25 -13.73
C THR A 447 21.59 -12.77 -12.87
N VAL A 448 21.43 -11.59 -12.26
CA VAL A 448 22.44 -10.91 -11.44
C VAL A 448 22.12 -11.06 -9.97
N GLN A 449 23.11 -11.40 -9.15
CA GLN A 449 23.00 -11.39 -7.68
C GLN A 449 24.30 -10.99 -6.99
N THR A 450 24.22 -10.22 -5.91
CA THR A 450 25.36 -10.03 -5.01
C THR A 450 25.47 -11.23 -4.06
N ARG A 451 26.61 -11.91 -4.08
CA ARG A 451 26.91 -13.10 -3.27
C ARG A 451 28.30 -12.96 -2.68
N ARG A 452 28.43 -13.03 -1.35
CA ARG A 452 29.71 -12.92 -0.64
C ARG A 452 30.56 -11.71 -1.11
N GLY A 453 29.91 -10.54 -1.17
CA GLY A 453 30.54 -9.28 -1.56
C GLY A 453 30.84 -9.11 -3.05
N LYS A 454 30.61 -10.12 -3.90
CA LYS A 454 30.79 -10.03 -5.35
C LYS A 454 29.48 -10.05 -6.10
N VAL A 455 29.41 -9.34 -7.22
CA VAL A 455 28.26 -9.39 -8.13
C VAL A 455 28.46 -10.53 -9.11
N VAL A 456 27.52 -11.47 -9.14
CA VAL A 456 27.61 -12.69 -9.95
C VAL A 456 26.48 -12.71 -10.97
N VAL A 457 26.84 -12.81 -12.25
CA VAL A 457 25.92 -13.11 -13.35
C VAL A 457 25.87 -14.63 -13.50
N SER A 458 24.71 -15.23 -13.27
CA SER A 458 24.46 -16.66 -13.51
C SER A 458 23.90 -16.83 -14.92
N ILE A 459 24.51 -17.69 -15.71
CA ILE A 459 24.20 -17.86 -17.13
C ILE A 459 23.38 -19.15 -17.34
N PRO A 460 22.22 -19.08 -18.01
CA PRO A 460 21.43 -20.27 -18.35
C PRO A 460 22.21 -21.26 -19.21
N LYS A 461 21.96 -22.55 -19.00
CA LYS A 461 22.68 -23.64 -19.69
C LYS A 461 22.54 -23.63 -21.21
N ASP A 462 21.46 -23.06 -21.71
CA ASP A 462 21.17 -22.97 -23.14
C ASP A 462 22.09 -21.96 -23.86
N ILE A 463 22.70 -21.04 -23.11
CA ILE A 463 23.71 -20.12 -23.63
C ILE A 463 25.07 -20.80 -23.52
N GLN A 464 25.65 -21.16 -24.67
CA GLN A 464 26.94 -21.84 -24.73
C GLN A 464 28.08 -20.88 -24.37
N THR A 465 28.54 -20.95 -23.13
CA THR A 465 29.67 -20.14 -22.64
C THR A 465 30.74 -21.05 -21.99
N LYS A 466 31.94 -20.50 -21.75
CA LYS A 466 33.00 -21.21 -21.02
C LYS A 466 32.71 -21.35 -19.52
N HIS A 467 31.82 -20.52 -18.97
CA HIS A 467 31.60 -20.37 -17.54
C HIS A 467 30.10 -20.29 -17.23
N GLU A 468 29.62 -21.14 -16.32
CA GLU A 468 28.21 -21.09 -15.86
C GLU A 468 27.87 -19.79 -15.10
N SER A 469 28.89 -19.03 -14.68
CA SER A 469 28.73 -17.72 -14.07
C SER A 469 29.96 -16.84 -14.26
N VAL A 470 29.75 -15.52 -14.32
CA VAL A 470 30.81 -14.50 -14.37
C VAL A 470 30.69 -13.57 -13.16
N SER A 471 31.82 -13.21 -12.56
CA SER A 471 31.87 -12.34 -11.37
C SER A 471 32.41 -10.96 -11.71
N TYR A 472 31.79 -9.94 -11.12
CA TYR A 472 32.14 -8.53 -11.22
C TYR A 472 32.39 -7.96 -9.82
N ASP A 473 33.25 -6.95 -9.72
CA ASP A 473 33.65 -6.37 -8.43
C ASP A 473 32.51 -5.61 -7.75
N SER A 474 31.57 -5.05 -8.52
CA SER A 474 30.44 -4.27 -8.00
C SER A 474 29.28 -4.15 -8.98
N MET A 475 28.12 -3.68 -8.49
CA MET A 475 27.00 -3.30 -9.35
C MET A 475 27.42 -2.16 -10.30
N THR A 476 28.24 -1.22 -9.83
CA THR A 476 28.77 -0.13 -10.67
C THR A 476 29.56 -0.65 -11.86
N SER A 477 30.41 -1.67 -11.69
CA SER A 477 31.14 -2.28 -12.82
C SER A 477 30.22 -3.04 -13.77
N LEU A 478 29.18 -3.72 -13.27
CA LEU A 478 28.24 -4.46 -14.10
C LEU A 478 27.36 -3.53 -14.96
N PHE A 479 26.97 -2.38 -14.41
CA PHE A 479 26.13 -1.39 -15.09
C PHE A 479 26.96 -0.28 -15.77
N HIS A 480 28.28 -0.43 -15.85
CA HIS A 480 29.14 0.55 -16.50
C HIS A 480 28.83 0.60 -18.02
N PRO A 481 28.67 1.79 -18.63
CA PRO A 481 28.32 1.91 -20.04
C PRO A 481 29.26 1.15 -21.00
N ASP A 482 30.58 1.16 -20.75
CA ASP A 482 31.55 0.43 -21.58
C ASP A 482 31.30 -1.07 -21.65
N ARG A 483 30.70 -1.66 -20.60
CA ARG A 483 30.39 -3.09 -20.58
C ARG A 483 29.39 -3.46 -21.68
N LEU A 484 28.44 -2.57 -21.95
CA LEU A 484 27.43 -2.77 -23.00
C LEU A 484 28.04 -2.89 -24.40
N GLN A 485 29.30 -2.50 -24.60
CA GLN A 485 29.98 -2.56 -25.88
C GLN A 485 31.14 -3.57 -25.94
N ASN A 486 31.86 -3.75 -24.82
CA ASN A 486 33.18 -4.37 -24.80
C ASN A 486 33.29 -5.63 -23.91
N ASP A 487 32.21 -6.08 -23.27
CA ASP A 487 32.23 -7.29 -22.42
C ASP A 487 32.35 -8.57 -23.28
N GLU A 488 33.07 -9.57 -22.77
CA GLU A 488 33.31 -10.85 -23.44
C GLU A 488 32.02 -11.66 -23.69
N LEU A 489 30.98 -11.44 -22.89
CA LEU A 489 29.70 -12.12 -23.03
C LEU A 489 28.85 -11.55 -24.17
N LYS A 490 29.18 -10.35 -24.68
CA LYS A 490 28.37 -9.65 -25.67
C LYS A 490 28.14 -10.49 -26.93
N ASP A 491 29.23 -10.90 -27.59
CA ASP A 491 29.14 -11.67 -28.83
C ASP A 491 28.45 -13.02 -28.59
N THR A 492 28.69 -13.62 -27.42
CA THR A 492 28.05 -14.89 -27.03
C THR A 492 26.54 -14.73 -26.87
N TYR A 493 26.07 -13.64 -26.25
CA TYR A 493 24.65 -13.33 -26.10
C TYR A 493 24.02 -12.99 -27.45
N GLU A 494 24.67 -12.15 -28.26
CA GLU A 494 24.17 -11.81 -29.60
C GLU A 494 24.04 -13.06 -30.49
N ASP A 495 25.05 -13.94 -30.48
CA ASP A 495 25.04 -15.18 -31.27
C ASP A 495 23.93 -16.13 -30.80
N TYR A 496 23.74 -16.28 -29.49
CA TYR A 496 22.65 -17.08 -28.93
C TYR A 496 21.28 -16.54 -29.35
N VAL A 497 21.05 -15.24 -29.19
CA VAL A 497 19.78 -14.61 -29.59
C VAL A 497 19.55 -14.78 -31.09
N ARG A 498 20.57 -14.53 -31.92
CA ARG A 498 20.46 -14.64 -33.38
C ARG A 498 20.10 -16.06 -33.81
N GLN A 499 20.82 -17.06 -33.30
CA GLN A 499 20.54 -18.47 -33.61
C GLN A 499 19.15 -18.90 -33.16
N SER A 500 18.72 -18.45 -31.97
CA SER A 500 17.36 -18.70 -31.49
C SER A 500 16.32 -18.04 -32.41
N LEU A 501 16.51 -16.77 -32.77
CA LEU A 501 15.59 -16.04 -33.65
C LEU A 501 15.48 -16.70 -35.04
N GLU A 502 16.60 -17.13 -35.62
CA GLU A 502 16.63 -17.89 -36.87
C GLU A 502 15.88 -19.23 -36.77
N SER A 503 16.07 -19.96 -35.66
CA SER A 503 15.38 -21.22 -35.40
C SER A 503 13.87 -21.02 -35.30
N LEU A 504 13.43 -20.00 -34.56
CA LEU A 504 12.02 -19.66 -34.40
C LEU A 504 11.38 -19.21 -35.71
N ALA A 505 12.10 -18.42 -36.51
CA ALA A 505 11.67 -18.02 -37.85
C ALA A 505 11.53 -19.23 -38.78
N LYS A 506 12.48 -20.18 -38.77
CA LYS A 506 12.41 -21.44 -39.53
C LYS A 506 11.22 -22.32 -39.13
N GLN A 507 10.75 -22.22 -37.89
CA GLN A 507 9.52 -22.89 -37.43
C GLN A 507 8.24 -22.18 -37.91
N GLY A 508 8.35 -21.06 -38.62
CA GLY A 508 7.22 -20.27 -39.11
C GLY A 508 6.54 -19.42 -38.04
N ARG A 509 7.17 -19.24 -36.87
CA ARG A 509 6.62 -18.41 -35.79
C ARG A 509 6.68 -16.93 -36.19
N LYS A 510 5.63 -16.19 -35.85
CA LYS A 510 5.47 -14.78 -36.20
C LYS A 510 5.39 -13.95 -34.93
N PHE A 511 6.34 -13.05 -34.73
CA PHE A 511 6.42 -12.21 -33.55
C PHE A 511 5.98 -10.77 -33.84
N GLY A 512 5.19 -10.18 -32.95
CA GLY A 512 4.66 -8.82 -33.09
C GLY A 512 5.50 -7.77 -32.41
N ALA A 513 6.28 -8.15 -31.39
CA ALA A 513 7.07 -7.23 -30.58
C ALA A 513 8.17 -7.98 -29.80
N VAL A 514 9.20 -7.23 -29.40
CA VAL A 514 10.00 -7.57 -28.22
C VAL A 514 9.37 -6.88 -27.01
N MET A 515 9.17 -7.58 -25.90
CA MET A 515 8.58 -7.04 -24.69
C MET A 515 9.38 -7.44 -23.45
N MET A 516 9.75 -6.47 -22.61
CA MET A 516 10.53 -6.73 -21.40
C MET A 516 10.30 -5.71 -20.29
N GLU A 517 10.37 -6.16 -19.04
CA GLU A 517 10.65 -5.29 -17.90
C GLU A 517 12.15 -4.93 -17.91
N PRO A 518 12.53 -3.64 -17.83
CA PRO A 518 13.94 -3.25 -17.88
C PRO A 518 14.62 -3.52 -16.53
N VAL A 519 15.80 -4.14 -16.57
CA VAL A 519 16.69 -4.43 -15.43
C VAL A 519 16.13 -5.41 -14.40
N LEU A 520 14.95 -5.14 -13.82
CA LEU A 520 14.39 -5.89 -12.70
C LEU A 520 12.95 -6.33 -13.02
N MET A 521 12.74 -7.64 -13.07
CA MET A 521 11.42 -8.28 -13.19
C MET A 521 10.79 -8.45 -11.81
N GLY A 522 9.75 -7.66 -11.51
CA GLY A 522 9.21 -7.52 -10.16
C GLY A 522 8.49 -8.79 -9.69
N SER A 523 7.33 -9.08 -10.29
CA SER A 523 6.45 -10.19 -9.87
C SER A 523 7.07 -11.57 -10.10
N GLY A 524 8.09 -11.67 -10.95
CA GLY A 524 8.87 -12.89 -11.18
C GLY A 524 9.73 -13.33 -9.99
N GLY A 525 9.94 -12.45 -8.99
CA GLY A 525 10.79 -12.74 -7.84
C GLY A 525 11.86 -11.68 -7.56
N MET A 526 11.65 -10.43 -7.97
CA MET A 526 12.68 -9.38 -7.93
C MET A 526 13.97 -9.80 -8.67
N ILE A 527 13.79 -10.43 -9.84
CA ILE A 527 14.89 -10.98 -10.63
C ILE A 527 15.57 -9.82 -11.36
N VAL A 528 16.86 -9.60 -11.07
CA VAL A 528 17.68 -8.66 -11.84
C VAL A 528 18.23 -9.40 -13.06
N SER A 529 17.77 -9.02 -14.24
CA SER A 529 18.30 -9.50 -15.53
C SER A 529 19.60 -8.78 -15.85
N ASP A 530 20.54 -9.48 -16.47
CA ASP A 530 21.76 -8.85 -16.99
C ASP A 530 21.38 -7.81 -18.06
N PRO A 531 21.70 -6.51 -17.87
CA PRO A 531 21.40 -5.47 -18.86
C PRO A 531 22.10 -5.73 -20.20
N LEU A 532 23.26 -6.38 -20.23
CA LEU A 532 23.96 -6.72 -21.47
C LEU A 532 23.15 -7.72 -22.31
N PHE A 533 22.50 -8.68 -21.68
CA PHE A 533 21.65 -9.64 -22.38
C PHE A 533 20.40 -8.99 -22.96
N GLN A 534 19.73 -8.13 -22.18
CA GLN A 534 18.57 -7.37 -22.67
C GLN A 534 18.95 -6.49 -23.86
N LYS A 535 20.14 -5.86 -23.80
CA LYS A 535 20.70 -5.12 -24.93
C LYS A 535 20.97 -6.01 -26.14
N ALA A 536 21.59 -7.18 -25.96
CA ALA A 536 21.86 -8.12 -27.05
C ALA A 536 20.57 -8.56 -27.77
N VAL A 537 19.48 -8.81 -27.01
CA VAL A 537 18.16 -9.11 -27.59
C VAL A 537 17.69 -7.97 -28.50
N VAL A 538 17.75 -6.73 -28.02
CA VAL A 538 17.34 -5.56 -28.79
C VAL A 538 18.25 -5.35 -30.02
N ASP A 539 19.56 -5.36 -29.83
CA ASP A 539 20.54 -5.08 -30.90
C ASP A 539 20.44 -6.09 -32.04
N VAL A 540 20.29 -7.39 -31.74
CA VAL A 540 20.08 -8.44 -32.75
C VAL A 540 18.76 -8.23 -33.50
N VAL A 541 17.66 -7.94 -32.78
CA VAL A 541 16.37 -7.69 -33.43
C VAL A 541 16.41 -6.46 -34.33
N ARG A 542 17.07 -5.37 -33.89
CA ARG A 542 17.22 -4.15 -34.68
C ARG A 542 18.10 -4.34 -35.90
N ARG A 543 19.23 -5.03 -35.75
CA ARG A 543 20.23 -5.20 -36.83
C ARG A 543 19.84 -6.29 -37.82
N ASP A 544 19.45 -7.45 -37.30
CA ASP A 544 19.32 -8.69 -38.06
C ASP A 544 17.84 -9.12 -38.21
N GLY A 545 16.95 -8.67 -37.31
CA GLY A 545 15.58 -9.17 -37.20
C GLY A 545 14.72 -8.97 -38.45
N ALA A 546 14.91 -7.87 -39.19
CA ALA A 546 14.21 -7.67 -40.45
C ALA A 546 14.61 -8.72 -41.49
N ASP A 547 15.87 -9.13 -41.55
CA ASP A 547 16.33 -10.12 -42.52
C ASP A 547 15.98 -11.55 -42.06
N ILE A 548 15.95 -11.81 -40.75
CA ILE A 548 15.66 -13.12 -40.16
C ILE A 548 14.15 -13.45 -40.17
N LEU A 549 13.28 -12.49 -39.82
CA LEU A 549 11.85 -12.73 -39.61
C LEU A 549 11.01 -12.68 -40.91
N GLY A 550 11.60 -12.27 -42.03
CA GLY A 550 11.02 -12.34 -43.38
C GLY A 550 11.37 -11.14 -44.25
N ASN A 551 11.15 -11.20 -45.57
CA ASN A 551 11.45 -10.10 -46.54
C ASN A 551 10.57 -8.83 -46.39
N GLY A 552 10.29 -8.37 -45.17
CA GLY A 552 9.63 -7.10 -44.93
C GLY A 552 10.49 -5.92 -45.40
N THR A 553 9.86 -4.81 -45.74
CA THR A 553 10.59 -3.57 -46.03
C THR A 553 11.32 -3.10 -44.77
N LYS A 554 12.64 -2.86 -44.86
CA LYS A 554 13.38 -2.15 -43.81
C LYS A 554 12.71 -0.81 -43.56
N GLY A 555 12.52 -0.45 -42.29
CA GLY A 555 11.93 0.83 -41.92
C GLY A 555 12.76 2.00 -42.44
N ALA A 556 12.18 3.20 -42.53
CA ALA A 556 12.95 4.38 -42.90
C ALA A 556 14.08 4.65 -41.88
N GLU A 557 15.07 5.46 -42.27
CA GLU A 557 16.13 5.87 -41.34
C GLU A 557 15.53 6.54 -40.10
N GLY A 558 15.94 6.09 -38.91
CA GLY A 558 15.40 6.55 -37.63
C GLY A 558 14.11 5.85 -37.17
N GLU A 559 13.51 4.96 -37.98
CA GLU A 559 12.40 4.12 -37.55
C GLU A 559 12.87 2.79 -36.95
N TRP A 560 11.97 2.16 -36.20
CA TRP A 560 12.16 0.82 -35.66
C TRP A 560 12.50 -0.19 -36.76
N GLN A 561 13.36 -1.17 -36.46
CA GLN A 561 13.79 -2.24 -37.37
C GLN A 561 13.50 -3.61 -36.75
N GLY A 562 13.24 -4.61 -37.60
CA GLY A 562 12.86 -5.96 -37.16
C GLY A 562 11.48 -5.98 -36.50
N LEU A 563 11.46 -5.79 -35.18
CA LEU A 563 10.24 -5.73 -34.35
C LEU A 563 10.22 -4.44 -33.51
N PRO A 564 9.03 -3.92 -33.15
CA PRO A 564 8.90 -2.88 -32.16
C PRO A 564 9.42 -3.35 -30.79
N ILE A 565 10.16 -2.48 -30.10
CA ILE A 565 10.68 -2.71 -28.75
C ILE A 565 9.72 -2.07 -27.75
N VAL A 566 9.02 -2.90 -26.99
CA VAL A 566 8.11 -2.51 -25.91
C VAL A 566 8.83 -2.65 -24.57
N ILE A 567 8.98 -1.54 -23.84
CA ILE A 567 9.53 -1.55 -22.48
C ILE A 567 8.43 -1.30 -21.46
N ASP A 568 8.29 -2.24 -20.53
CA ASP A 568 7.38 -2.13 -19.40
C ASP A 568 8.05 -1.38 -18.23
N GLU A 569 7.89 -0.05 -18.20
CA GLU A 569 8.37 0.82 -17.11
C GLU A 569 7.35 0.92 -15.96
N VAL A 570 6.28 0.11 -15.95
CA VAL A 570 5.22 0.19 -14.92
C VAL A 570 5.77 -0.04 -13.52
N PHE A 571 6.71 -0.98 -13.37
CA PHE A 571 7.44 -1.20 -12.11
C PHE A 571 8.66 -0.29 -12.00
N ALA A 572 9.54 -0.32 -13.00
CA ALA A 572 10.92 0.15 -12.89
C ALA A 572 11.09 1.67 -13.09
N GLY A 573 10.15 2.30 -13.78
CA GLY A 573 10.21 3.71 -14.15
C GLY A 573 9.97 4.66 -12.98
N MET A 574 10.00 5.96 -13.29
CA MET A 574 9.72 7.02 -12.32
C MET A 574 10.64 6.93 -11.09
N TYR A 575 11.92 6.70 -11.33
CA TYR A 575 12.98 6.61 -10.31
C TYR A 575 12.87 5.43 -9.33
N ARG A 576 11.98 4.45 -9.56
CA ARG A 576 11.92 3.24 -8.71
C ARG A 576 13.30 2.60 -8.57
N LEU A 577 14.02 2.48 -9.69
CA LEU A 577 15.38 1.95 -9.77
C LEU A 577 16.48 3.03 -9.83
N GLY A 578 16.19 4.27 -9.44
CA GLY A 578 17.19 5.34 -9.34
C GLY A 578 17.35 6.24 -10.58
N ARG A 579 16.67 5.94 -11.69
CA ARG A 579 16.58 6.79 -12.89
C ARG A 579 15.14 7.00 -13.33
N SER A 580 14.86 8.11 -14.02
CA SER A 580 13.52 8.40 -14.57
C SER A 580 13.02 7.29 -15.51
N ARG A 581 13.94 6.75 -16.33
CA ARG A 581 13.76 5.61 -17.24
C ARG A 581 14.74 4.51 -16.86
N ALA A 582 14.28 3.35 -16.43
CA ALA A 582 15.16 2.24 -16.11
C ALA A 582 15.79 1.62 -17.36
N SER A 583 15.15 1.71 -18.53
CA SER A 583 15.70 1.27 -19.81
C SER A 583 17.03 1.92 -20.18
N SER A 584 17.31 3.11 -19.65
CA SER A 584 18.58 3.80 -19.86
C SER A 584 19.78 3.04 -19.25
N TYR A 585 19.57 2.11 -18.30
CA TYR A 585 20.62 1.23 -17.79
C TYR A 585 21.03 0.14 -18.80
N ILE A 586 20.13 -0.18 -19.74
CA ILE A 586 20.33 -1.20 -20.78
C ILE A 586 20.95 -0.54 -22.03
N GLY A 587 20.88 0.79 -22.15
CA GLY A 587 21.38 1.52 -23.31
C GLY A 587 20.55 1.28 -24.58
N VAL A 588 19.23 1.14 -24.41
CA VAL A 588 18.27 0.90 -25.50
C VAL A 588 17.20 1.98 -25.54
N THR A 589 16.79 2.33 -26.76
CA THR A 589 15.67 3.24 -27.02
C THR A 589 14.43 2.43 -27.40
N PRO A 590 13.32 2.56 -26.66
CA PRO A 590 12.07 1.86 -26.96
C PRO A 590 11.33 2.48 -28.16
N ASP A 591 10.36 1.74 -28.70
CA ASP A 591 9.36 2.28 -29.63
C ASP A 591 8.01 2.53 -28.95
N ILE A 592 7.77 1.79 -27.86
CA ILE A 592 6.59 1.88 -27.01
C ILE A 592 7.04 1.67 -25.56
N ALA A 593 6.54 2.47 -24.63
CA ALA A 593 6.81 2.28 -23.20
C ALA A 593 5.58 2.56 -22.34
N ALA A 594 5.32 1.71 -21.35
CA ALA A 594 4.17 1.83 -20.45
C ALA A 594 4.58 2.30 -19.05
N TYR A 595 3.81 3.21 -18.45
CA TYR A 595 4.04 3.76 -17.10
C TYR A 595 2.77 3.71 -16.27
N ALA A 596 2.88 3.37 -14.98
CA ALA A 596 1.81 3.47 -13.99
C ALA A 596 2.44 3.56 -12.58
N LYS A 597 1.77 3.01 -11.54
CA LYS A 597 2.29 2.91 -10.16
C LYS A 597 2.84 4.24 -9.62
N VAL A 598 4.17 4.39 -9.57
CA VAL A 598 4.86 5.57 -9.03
C VAL A 598 4.54 6.85 -9.82
N LEU A 599 4.04 6.72 -11.05
CA LEU A 599 3.55 7.84 -11.87
C LEU A 599 2.68 8.81 -11.08
N THR A 600 1.76 8.32 -10.25
CA THR A 600 0.84 9.15 -9.42
C THR A 600 1.25 9.23 -7.95
N GLY A 601 2.50 8.88 -7.63
CA GLY A 601 3.05 8.90 -6.27
C GLY A 601 2.43 7.88 -5.31
N GLY A 602 1.51 7.04 -5.78
CA GLY A 602 0.75 6.09 -4.96
C GLY A 602 -0.63 6.59 -4.48
N LEU A 603 -1.13 7.73 -5.01
CA LEU A 603 -2.39 8.32 -4.56
C LEU A 603 -3.64 7.81 -5.32
N ILE A 604 -3.59 7.74 -6.65
CA ILE A 604 -4.75 7.43 -7.50
C ILE A 604 -4.31 6.64 -8.74
N PRO A 605 -5.11 5.69 -9.28
CA PRO A 605 -4.76 4.98 -10.50
C PRO A 605 -4.67 5.90 -11.72
N LEU A 606 -3.62 5.74 -12.51
CA LEU A 606 -3.48 6.25 -13.87
C LEU A 606 -2.36 5.45 -14.54
N ALA A 607 -2.50 5.18 -15.83
CA ALA A 607 -1.41 4.71 -16.65
C ALA A 607 -1.34 5.45 -17.98
N LEU A 608 -0.19 5.36 -18.64
CA LEU A 608 -0.01 5.87 -19.99
C LEU A 608 0.97 4.99 -20.77
N THR A 609 0.82 5.03 -22.09
CA THR A 609 1.68 4.36 -23.05
C THR A 609 2.26 5.42 -23.98
N LEU A 610 3.57 5.59 -23.95
CA LEU A 610 4.31 6.44 -24.88
C LEU A 610 4.60 5.65 -26.15
N THR A 611 4.61 6.33 -27.29
CA THR A 611 5.03 5.70 -28.55
C THR A 611 5.67 6.69 -29.53
N THR A 612 6.44 6.15 -30.46
CA THR A 612 7.04 6.90 -31.57
C THR A 612 6.00 7.33 -32.60
N GLU A 613 6.34 8.36 -33.37
CA GLU A 613 5.49 8.83 -34.47
C GLU A 613 5.30 7.76 -35.57
N SER A 614 6.30 6.91 -35.81
CA SER A 614 6.23 5.86 -36.83
C SER A 614 5.23 4.76 -36.47
N ILE A 615 5.07 4.43 -35.18
CA ILE A 615 4.01 3.53 -34.71
C ILE A 615 2.64 4.20 -34.81
N PHE A 616 2.53 5.48 -34.41
CA PHE A 616 1.27 6.22 -34.48
C PHE A 616 0.71 6.33 -35.90
N LYS A 617 1.57 6.61 -36.88
CA LYS A 617 1.18 6.74 -38.30
C LYS A 617 0.53 5.48 -38.89
N ASN A 618 0.80 4.29 -38.33
CA ASN A 618 0.20 3.02 -38.76
C ASN A 618 -1.31 2.90 -38.43
N PHE A 619 -1.85 3.83 -37.64
CA PHE A 619 -3.27 3.91 -37.30
C PHE A 619 -3.99 5.06 -38.01
N LEU A 620 -3.31 5.78 -38.91
CA LEU A 620 -3.90 6.84 -39.70
C LEU A 620 -4.47 6.28 -41.00
N SER A 621 -5.76 6.52 -41.22
CA SER A 621 -6.54 6.03 -42.36
C SER A 621 -7.79 6.89 -42.50
N ASP A 622 -8.43 6.85 -43.67
CA ASP A 622 -9.76 7.43 -43.88
C ASP A 622 -10.88 6.58 -43.24
N ASP A 623 -10.57 5.33 -42.82
CA ASP A 623 -11.51 4.43 -42.15
C ASP A 623 -11.31 4.46 -40.62
N LYS A 624 -12.39 4.73 -39.88
CA LYS A 624 -12.38 4.73 -38.41
C LYS A 624 -11.99 3.38 -37.82
N SER A 625 -12.25 2.26 -38.51
CA SER A 625 -11.89 0.92 -38.04
C SER A 625 -10.38 0.66 -37.99
N ASP A 626 -9.59 1.49 -38.67
CA ASP A 626 -8.13 1.40 -38.66
C ASP A 626 -7.49 2.13 -37.47
N CYS A 627 -8.23 2.96 -36.76
CA CYS A 627 -7.73 3.62 -35.57
C CYS A 627 -7.49 2.61 -34.44
N LEU A 628 -6.75 3.01 -33.41
CA LEU A 628 -6.60 2.21 -32.22
C LEU A 628 -7.93 2.19 -31.42
N LEU A 629 -8.80 1.23 -31.73
CA LEU A 629 -10.06 0.99 -31.03
C LEU A 629 -9.81 0.38 -29.64
N HIS A 630 -9.29 1.20 -28.74
CA HIS A 630 -9.07 0.93 -27.34
C HIS A 630 -9.49 2.19 -26.57
N GLY A 631 -10.25 2.04 -25.50
CA GLY A 631 -10.62 3.17 -24.65
C GLY A 631 -11.29 2.68 -23.37
N HIS A 632 -11.17 3.47 -22.32
CA HIS A 632 -11.84 3.26 -21.04
C HIS A 632 -12.69 4.49 -20.74
N SER A 633 -13.75 4.32 -19.95
CA SER A 633 -14.59 5.45 -19.56
C SER A 633 -13.78 6.54 -18.84
N TYR A 634 -12.77 6.17 -18.04
CA TYR A 634 -11.92 7.10 -17.28
C TYR A 634 -10.59 7.44 -17.98
N THR A 635 -10.43 7.14 -19.27
CA THR A 635 -9.23 7.50 -20.04
C THR A 635 -8.88 8.98 -19.81
N ALA A 636 -7.64 9.22 -19.39
CA ALA A 636 -7.08 10.55 -19.10
C ALA A 636 -7.90 11.38 -18.09
N HIS A 637 -8.40 10.74 -17.02
CA HIS A 637 -9.16 11.48 -16.00
C HIS A 637 -8.33 12.62 -15.37
N PRO A 638 -8.87 13.86 -15.28
CA PRO A 638 -8.09 15.03 -14.88
C PRO A 638 -7.41 14.93 -13.51
N MET A 639 -8.01 14.23 -12.55
CA MET A 639 -7.43 14.02 -11.21
C MET A 639 -6.12 13.24 -11.29
N GLY A 640 -6.11 12.11 -12.00
CA GLY A 640 -4.91 11.29 -12.19
C GLY A 640 -3.83 12.08 -12.91
N CYS A 641 -4.19 12.80 -13.97
CA CYS A 641 -3.23 13.57 -14.75
C CYS A 641 -2.59 14.71 -13.92
N ALA A 642 -3.40 15.43 -13.13
CA ALA A 642 -2.90 16.48 -12.24
C ALA A 642 -1.96 15.93 -11.16
N VAL A 643 -2.37 14.83 -10.52
CA VAL A 643 -1.55 14.15 -9.50
C VAL A 643 -0.25 13.62 -10.08
N ALA A 644 -0.27 13.02 -11.27
CA ALA A 644 0.93 12.55 -11.93
C ALA A 644 1.88 13.69 -12.29
N GLY A 645 1.37 14.82 -12.80
CA GLY A 645 2.18 16.02 -13.03
C GLY A 645 2.88 16.50 -11.75
N THR A 646 2.13 16.63 -10.64
CA THR A 646 2.70 17.00 -9.33
C THR A 646 3.69 15.95 -8.81
N SER A 647 3.43 14.66 -9.01
CA SER A 647 4.33 13.57 -8.63
C SER A 647 5.68 13.69 -9.32
N ILE A 648 5.67 13.90 -10.65
CA ILE A 648 6.89 14.07 -11.44
C ILE A 648 7.65 15.32 -10.98
N ASP A 649 6.98 16.45 -10.74
CA ASP A 649 7.62 17.68 -10.21
C ASP A 649 8.34 17.43 -8.87
N ILE A 650 7.75 16.62 -7.99
CA ILE A 650 8.37 16.25 -6.71
C ILE A 650 9.57 15.33 -6.93
N LEU A 651 9.45 14.33 -7.80
CA LEU A 651 10.53 13.38 -8.10
C LEU A 651 11.75 14.08 -8.72
N GLU A 652 11.53 15.01 -9.66
CA GLU A 652 12.59 15.82 -10.26
C GLU A 652 13.34 16.65 -9.20
N LYS A 653 12.61 17.28 -8.26
CA LYS A 653 13.21 18.01 -7.13
C LYS A 653 14.00 17.10 -6.21
N LEU A 654 13.51 15.90 -5.92
CA LEU A 654 14.21 14.92 -5.08
C LEU A 654 15.51 14.45 -5.75
N ASN A 655 15.49 14.21 -7.06
CA ASN A 655 16.69 13.84 -7.80
C ASN A 655 17.79 14.90 -7.74
N ALA A 656 17.40 16.18 -7.83
CA ALA A 656 18.30 17.32 -7.69
C ALA A 656 18.66 17.65 -6.22
N GLY A 657 18.05 16.98 -5.25
CA GLY A 657 18.14 17.30 -3.82
C GLY A 657 19.31 16.64 -3.09
N GLU A 658 19.69 17.22 -1.95
CA GLU A 658 20.81 16.73 -1.13
C GLU A 658 20.59 15.33 -0.56
N THR A 659 19.34 14.95 -0.25
CA THR A 659 19.03 13.64 0.32
C THR A 659 19.46 12.51 -0.60
N TRP A 660 19.16 12.61 -1.91
CA TRP A 660 19.59 11.59 -2.86
C TRP A 660 21.09 11.62 -3.13
N ASN A 661 21.72 12.80 -3.05
CA ASN A 661 23.18 12.90 -3.11
C ASN A 661 23.86 12.13 -1.97
N LYS A 662 23.28 12.10 -0.77
CA LYS A 662 23.80 11.26 0.33
C LYS A 662 23.75 9.76 0.00
N TYR A 663 22.67 9.28 -0.64
CA TYR A 663 22.58 7.89 -1.09
C TYR A 663 23.61 7.57 -2.18
N LYS A 664 23.75 8.45 -3.17
CA LYS A 664 24.77 8.33 -4.23
C LYS A 664 26.19 8.27 -3.64
N GLN A 665 26.50 9.15 -2.68
CA GLN A 665 27.79 9.16 -1.97
C GLN A 665 28.05 7.87 -1.18
N ASN A 666 27.04 7.28 -0.54
CA ASN A 666 27.17 5.99 0.16
C ASN A 666 27.62 4.86 -0.78
N TRP A 667 27.22 4.94 -2.06
CA TRP A 667 27.63 4.00 -3.11
C TRP A 667 28.92 4.41 -3.84
N GLY A 668 29.57 5.50 -3.42
CA GLY A 668 30.80 6.01 -4.01
C GLY A 668 30.61 6.61 -5.41
N VAL A 669 29.40 7.07 -5.74
CA VAL A 669 29.06 7.63 -7.04
C VAL A 669 28.65 9.09 -6.93
N ASN A 670 29.11 9.92 -7.86
CA ASN A 670 28.85 11.37 -7.89
C ASN A 670 27.96 11.81 -9.06
N ALA A 671 27.56 10.88 -9.94
CA ALA A 671 26.82 11.16 -11.17
C ALA A 671 25.52 10.34 -11.24
N ASP A 672 24.45 10.96 -11.74
CA ASP A 672 23.12 10.36 -11.95
C ASP A 672 23.13 9.15 -12.90
N GLU A 673 24.17 9.08 -13.73
CA GLU A 673 24.40 7.99 -14.68
C GLU A 673 24.95 6.72 -14.03
N ASN A 674 25.35 6.72 -12.77
CA ASN A 674 25.80 5.48 -12.13
C ASN A 674 24.68 4.82 -11.33
N ILE A 675 24.73 3.50 -11.21
CA ILE A 675 23.80 2.76 -10.36
C ILE A 675 24.07 3.07 -8.88
N TRP A 676 23.00 3.26 -8.12
CA TRP A 676 23.03 3.51 -6.68
C TRP A 676 21.77 2.93 -6.02
N SER A 677 21.76 2.88 -4.69
CA SER A 677 20.62 2.43 -3.91
C SER A 677 20.42 3.31 -2.68
N MET A 678 19.17 3.41 -2.22
CA MET A 678 18.83 4.00 -0.93
C MET A 678 19.34 3.14 0.23
N TRP A 679 19.48 1.84 0.00
CA TRP A 679 20.00 0.86 0.94
C TRP A 679 21.52 0.90 0.97
N ASN A 680 22.11 0.90 2.16
CA ASN A 680 23.54 1.09 2.38
C ASN A 680 24.34 -0.07 1.77
N LYS A 681 25.44 0.28 1.09
CA LYS A 681 26.32 -0.70 0.44
C LYS A 681 26.87 -1.74 1.43
N ASP A 682 27.31 -1.29 2.60
CA ASP A 682 27.87 -2.17 3.64
C ASP A 682 26.82 -3.16 4.17
N THR A 683 25.57 -2.72 4.31
CA THR A 683 24.47 -3.60 4.71
C THR A 683 24.19 -4.67 3.64
N VAL A 684 24.17 -4.28 2.36
CA VAL A 684 23.98 -5.21 1.24
C VAL A 684 25.13 -6.23 1.20
N GLU A 685 26.37 -5.78 1.38
CA GLU A 685 27.54 -6.64 1.45
C GLU A 685 27.43 -7.62 2.61
N PHE A 686 27.07 -7.16 3.80
CA PHE A 686 26.87 -8.01 4.97
C PHE A 686 25.79 -9.07 4.75
N LEU A 687 24.60 -8.66 4.27
CA LEU A 687 23.50 -9.57 3.96
C LEU A 687 23.93 -10.66 2.97
N SER A 688 24.76 -10.31 1.97
CA SER A 688 25.26 -11.25 0.96
C SER A 688 26.19 -12.34 1.50
N HIS A 689 26.71 -12.18 2.73
CA HIS A 689 27.56 -13.15 3.42
C HIS A 689 26.79 -14.08 4.35
N LEU A 690 25.52 -13.77 4.67
CA LEU A 690 24.74 -14.58 5.60
C LEU A 690 24.50 -16.00 5.04
N PRO A 691 24.67 -17.05 5.86
CA PRO A 691 24.64 -18.43 5.37
C PRO A 691 23.27 -18.91 4.87
N ASN A 692 22.17 -18.32 5.35
CA ASN A 692 20.80 -18.56 4.88
C ASN A 692 20.40 -17.72 3.66
N VAL A 693 21.24 -16.77 3.22
CA VAL A 693 20.98 -15.91 2.06
C VAL A 693 21.65 -16.52 0.82
N GLN A 694 20.87 -16.64 -0.27
CA GLN A 694 21.33 -17.10 -1.57
C GLN A 694 21.97 -15.96 -2.37
N GLY A 695 21.36 -14.78 -2.33
CA GLY A 695 21.83 -13.59 -3.02
C GLY A 695 21.04 -12.35 -2.62
N VAL A 696 21.64 -11.19 -2.83
CA VAL A 696 21.05 -9.88 -2.50
C VAL A 696 21.20 -8.94 -3.68
N ASN A 697 20.18 -8.15 -3.95
CA ASN A 697 20.24 -7.03 -4.90
C ASN A 697 19.64 -5.78 -4.28
N ALA A 698 20.27 -4.64 -4.51
CA ALA A 698 19.74 -3.34 -4.11
C ALA A 698 19.96 -2.33 -5.23
N ILE A 699 18.87 -1.70 -5.70
CA ILE A 699 18.87 -0.75 -6.82
C ILE A 699 17.77 0.29 -6.56
N GLY A 700 18.13 1.58 -6.61
CA GLY A 700 17.21 2.68 -6.30
C GLY A 700 16.56 2.48 -4.94
N SER A 701 15.24 2.43 -4.90
CA SER A 701 14.49 2.25 -3.64
C SER A 701 14.26 0.78 -3.25
N VAL A 702 14.73 -0.18 -4.05
CA VAL A 702 14.42 -1.62 -3.90
C VAL A 702 15.60 -2.36 -3.25
N LEU A 703 15.29 -3.16 -2.22
CA LEU A 703 16.16 -4.20 -1.67
C LEU A 703 15.45 -5.54 -1.83
N ALA A 704 16.14 -6.52 -2.38
CA ALA A 704 15.68 -7.90 -2.52
C ALA A 704 16.72 -8.86 -1.93
N VAL A 705 16.29 -9.69 -0.98
CA VAL A 705 17.09 -10.72 -0.32
C VAL A 705 16.47 -12.06 -0.64
N GLU A 706 17.15 -12.86 -1.47
CA GLU A 706 16.74 -14.23 -1.77
C GLU A 706 17.29 -15.18 -0.71
N LEU A 707 16.41 -15.95 -0.08
CA LEU A 707 16.79 -16.97 0.90
C LEU A 707 17.08 -18.30 0.21
N LYS A 708 18.00 -19.08 0.79
CA LYS A 708 18.18 -20.49 0.40
C LYS A 708 16.96 -21.29 0.87
N ASP A 709 16.34 -22.02 -0.04
CA ASP A 709 15.25 -22.96 0.27
C ASP A 709 15.71 -24.39 -0.01
N THR A 710 15.53 -25.27 0.98
CA THR A 710 15.90 -26.70 0.93
C THR A 710 14.72 -27.62 0.60
N GLU A 711 13.47 -27.13 0.63
CA GLU A 711 12.24 -27.93 0.51
C GLU A 711 11.42 -27.60 -0.75
N SER A 712 11.41 -26.34 -1.21
CA SER A 712 10.67 -25.88 -2.39
C SER A 712 11.45 -24.82 -3.18
N ARG A 713 11.02 -24.44 -4.40
CA ARG A 713 11.68 -23.36 -5.17
C ARG A 713 10.66 -22.34 -5.68
N GLY A 714 11.07 -21.07 -5.73
CA GLY A 714 10.30 -19.97 -6.31
C GLY A 714 9.07 -19.54 -5.50
N TYR A 715 8.02 -19.09 -6.18
CA TYR A 715 6.85 -18.44 -5.57
C TYR A 715 6.09 -19.28 -4.54
N THR A 716 6.18 -20.61 -4.61
CA THR A 716 5.51 -21.52 -3.66
C THR A 716 6.27 -21.69 -2.34
N SER A 717 7.50 -21.17 -2.26
CA SER A 717 8.33 -21.25 -1.07
C SER A 717 7.72 -20.52 0.12
N LYS A 718 7.92 -21.10 1.30
CA LYS A 718 7.55 -20.51 2.60
C LYS A 718 8.75 -20.00 3.38
N ALA A 719 9.95 -20.02 2.80
CA ALA A 719 11.19 -19.65 3.49
C ALA A 719 11.16 -18.22 4.05
N SER A 720 10.53 -17.28 3.32
CA SER A 720 10.41 -15.88 3.75
C SER A 720 9.30 -15.64 4.78
N VAL A 721 8.34 -16.56 4.92
CA VAL A 721 7.09 -16.32 5.67
C VAL A 721 7.36 -16.08 7.14
N ASN A 722 8.23 -16.87 7.78
CA ASN A 722 8.56 -16.70 9.20
C ASN A 722 9.24 -15.35 9.46
N ILE A 723 10.18 -14.96 8.60
CA ILE A 723 10.90 -13.68 8.71
C ILE A 723 9.93 -12.51 8.52
N ILE A 724 9.03 -12.61 7.55
CA ILE A 724 8.00 -11.58 7.32
C ILE A 724 7.02 -11.49 8.49
N GLN A 725 6.65 -12.61 9.11
CA GLN A 725 5.86 -12.60 10.33
C GLN A 725 6.61 -11.92 11.48
N LYS A 726 7.91 -12.17 11.64
CA LYS A 726 8.75 -11.45 12.61
C LYS A 726 8.80 -9.95 12.33
N LEU A 727 9.08 -9.54 11.08
CA LEU A 727 9.06 -8.14 10.66
C LEU A 727 7.76 -7.42 11.05
N ARG A 728 6.62 -8.11 10.91
CA ARG A 728 5.29 -7.56 11.21
C ARG A 728 4.95 -7.51 12.70
N HIS A 729 5.45 -8.44 13.51
CA HIS A 729 4.91 -8.67 14.85
C HIS A 729 5.94 -8.64 15.98
N HIS A 730 7.23 -8.84 15.69
CA HIS A 730 8.29 -8.88 16.69
C HIS A 730 8.56 -7.50 17.29
N ASN A 731 9.14 -7.48 18.49
CA ASN A 731 9.63 -6.26 19.12
C ASN A 731 11.13 -6.18 18.86
N PHE A 732 11.62 -5.04 18.38
CA PHE A 732 13.03 -4.86 18.04
C PHE A 732 13.75 -4.06 19.12
N GLU A 733 15.04 -4.33 19.32
CA GLU A 733 15.81 -3.67 20.39
C GLU A 733 16.02 -2.17 20.13
N HIS A 734 16.16 -1.81 18.85
CA HIS A 734 16.49 -0.46 18.40
C HIS A 734 15.30 0.33 17.85
N THR A 735 14.12 -0.27 17.73
CA THR A 735 12.93 0.42 17.22
C THR A 735 11.63 -0.21 17.67
N ASP A 736 10.63 0.63 17.88
CA ASP A 736 9.25 0.19 18.11
C ASP A 736 8.42 0.15 16.82
N ILE A 737 9.02 0.44 15.66
CA ILE A 737 8.35 0.44 14.35
C ILE A 737 8.46 -0.95 13.73
N ASN A 738 7.31 -1.55 13.41
CA ASN A 738 7.24 -2.81 12.67
C ASN A 738 7.26 -2.58 11.16
N MET A 739 7.35 -3.65 10.38
CA MET A 739 7.43 -3.58 8.92
C MET A 739 6.37 -4.44 8.27
N PHE A 740 5.55 -3.83 7.42
CA PHE A 740 4.57 -4.52 6.60
C PHE A 740 5.20 -4.98 5.28
N ALA A 741 5.95 -6.09 5.33
CA ALA A 741 6.47 -6.77 4.14
C ALA A 741 5.48 -7.83 3.63
N ARG A 742 5.56 -8.21 2.34
CA ARG A 742 4.77 -9.34 1.77
C ARG A 742 5.71 -10.41 1.23
N PRO A 743 5.32 -11.70 1.32
CA PRO A 743 6.15 -12.78 0.78
C PRO A 743 6.10 -12.77 -0.74
N LEU A 744 7.25 -13.06 -1.35
CA LEU A 744 7.39 -13.36 -2.78
C LEU A 744 8.21 -14.64 -2.92
N GLY A 745 7.58 -15.79 -2.61
CA GLY A 745 8.31 -17.06 -2.49
C GLY A 745 9.41 -17.01 -1.43
N ASN A 746 10.64 -17.37 -1.81
CA ASN A 746 11.83 -17.32 -0.96
C ASN A 746 12.47 -15.92 -0.91
N VAL A 747 11.90 -14.92 -1.57
CA VAL A 747 12.43 -13.55 -1.62
C VAL A 747 11.74 -12.68 -0.58
N ILE A 748 12.55 -12.02 0.24
CA ILE A 748 12.13 -10.87 1.05
C ILE A 748 12.47 -9.64 0.25
N TYR A 749 11.48 -8.79 0.01
CA TYR A 749 11.70 -7.51 -0.64
C TYR A 749 11.24 -6.36 0.25
N MET A 750 11.99 -5.26 0.18
CA MET A 750 11.73 -4.02 0.90
C MET A 750 11.85 -2.86 -0.08
N MET A 751 10.88 -1.96 -0.02
CA MET A 751 10.77 -0.85 -0.94
C MET A 751 10.56 0.44 -0.17
N ALA A 752 11.54 1.33 -0.25
CA ALA A 752 11.43 2.67 0.27
C ALA A 752 10.54 3.54 -0.63
N SER A 753 9.89 4.56 -0.07
CA SER A 753 9.44 5.67 -0.90
C SER A 753 10.63 6.56 -1.27
N GLN A 754 10.46 7.34 -2.32
CA GLN A 754 11.44 8.27 -2.82
C GLN A 754 11.74 9.44 -1.86
N ARG A 755 10.95 9.58 -0.78
CA ARG A 755 11.12 10.56 0.29
C ARG A 755 11.68 9.97 1.59
N THR A 756 11.84 8.65 1.67
CA THR A 756 12.37 7.98 2.88
C THR A 756 13.73 8.59 3.23
N LYS A 757 13.96 8.87 4.52
CA LYS A 757 15.20 9.50 4.98
C LYS A 757 16.32 8.47 5.25
N PRO A 758 17.61 8.81 5.09
CA PRO A 758 18.72 7.87 5.35
C PRO A 758 18.69 7.27 6.75
N GLU A 759 18.30 8.05 7.76
CA GLU A 759 18.21 7.61 9.15
C GLU A 759 17.12 6.55 9.33
N GLN A 760 16.01 6.67 8.60
CA GLN A 760 14.95 5.65 8.59
C GLN A 760 15.42 4.37 7.89
N ILE A 761 16.14 4.48 6.75
CA ILE A 761 16.70 3.31 6.07
C ILE A 761 17.60 2.51 7.02
N GLN A 762 18.49 3.16 7.77
CA GLN A 762 19.36 2.49 8.75
C GLN A 762 18.57 1.70 9.81
N VAL A 763 17.43 2.24 10.28
CA VAL A 763 16.55 1.54 11.22
C VAL A 763 15.93 0.29 10.58
N LEU A 764 15.47 0.40 9.34
CA LEU A 764 14.87 -0.73 8.60
C LEU A 764 15.91 -1.83 8.32
N GLU A 765 17.13 -1.46 7.97
CA GLU A 765 18.25 -2.37 7.75
C GLU A 765 18.59 -3.17 9.01
N LYS A 766 18.77 -2.50 10.15
CA LYS A 766 19.03 -3.16 11.44
C LYS A 766 17.89 -4.11 11.82
N THR A 767 16.65 -3.73 11.52
CA THR A 767 15.46 -4.54 11.79
C THR A 767 15.44 -5.83 10.96
N LEU A 768 15.77 -5.73 9.66
CA LEU A 768 15.89 -6.89 8.79
C LEU A 768 17.04 -7.82 9.23
N LEU A 769 18.20 -7.23 9.55
CA LEU A 769 19.39 -7.97 10.00
C LEU A 769 19.09 -8.79 11.26
N GLN A 770 18.50 -8.17 12.28
CA GLN A 770 18.11 -8.85 13.51
C GLN A 770 17.21 -10.06 13.21
N CYS A 771 16.19 -9.89 12.35
CA CYS A 771 15.30 -11.00 11.99
C CYS A 771 16.04 -12.17 11.32
N LEU A 772 16.98 -11.87 10.42
CA LEU A 772 17.75 -12.88 9.67
C LEU A 772 18.73 -13.63 10.58
N GLU A 773 19.42 -12.94 11.48
CA GLU A 773 20.39 -13.52 12.42
C GLU A 773 19.72 -14.40 13.49
N GLU A 774 18.55 -13.97 14.00
CA GLU A 774 17.77 -14.78 14.94
C GLU A 774 17.26 -16.07 14.29
N GLU A 775 16.84 -16.01 13.02
CA GLU A 775 16.41 -17.21 12.29
C GLU A 775 17.57 -18.19 12.11
N LEU A 776 18.78 -17.70 11.86
CA LEU A 776 20.00 -18.52 11.82
C LEU A 776 20.26 -19.22 13.17
N SER A 777 20.25 -18.46 14.27
CA SER A 777 20.47 -18.99 15.63
C SER A 777 19.45 -20.06 16.01
N ARG A 778 18.19 -19.89 15.59
CA ARG A 778 17.13 -20.88 15.75
C ARG A 778 17.40 -22.16 14.94
N CYS A 779 17.85 -22.04 13.70
CA CYS A 779 18.21 -23.20 12.89
C CYS A 779 19.37 -24.00 13.51
N PHE A 780 20.42 -23.32 14.01
CA PHE A 780 21.54 -23.99 14.68
C PHE A 780 21.12 -24.72 15.97
N SER A 781 20.26 -24.11 16.79
CA SER A 781 19.76 -24.73 18.03
C SER A 781 18.80 -25.91 17.80
N ILE A 782 18.04 -25.91 16.70
CA ILE A 782 17.22 -27.06 16.29
C ILE A 782 18.09 -28.20 15.78
N VAL A 783 19.15 -27.89 15.02
CA VAL A 783 20.10 -28.89 14.52
C VAL A 783 20.85 -29.54 15.68
N THR A 784 21.41 -28.77 16.61
CA THR A 784 22.11 -29.33 17.78
C THR A 784 21.20 -30.18 18.66
N ASN A 785 19.95 -29.78 18.89
CA ASN A 785 18.98 -30.60 19.63
C ASN A 785 18.55 -31.86 18.88
N LYS A 786 18.45 -31.83 17.53
CA LYS A 786 18.21 -33.05 16.74
C LYS A 786 19.40 -34.00 16.75
N THR A 787 20.63 -33.48 16.75
CA THR A 787 21.84 -34.31 16.90
C THR A 787 21.90 -34.94 18.28
N SER A 788 21.52 -34.23 19.35
CA SER A 788 21.41 -34.80 20.70
C SER A 788 20.30 -35.85 20.84
N ILE A 789 19.19 -35.71 20.12
CA ILE A 789 18.10 -36.71 20.10
C ILE A 789 18.47 -37.93 19.23
N MET A 790 19.25 -37.74 18.15
CA MET A 790 19.81 -38.85 17.37
C MET A 790 20.90 -39.61 18.14
N ASP A 791 21.75 -38.92 18.91
CA ASP A 791 22.74 -39.56 19.80
C ASP A 791 22.09 -40.32 20.95
N MET A 792 20.93 -39.85 21.47
CA MET A 792 20.15 -40.62 22.45
C MET A 792 19.42 -41.83 21.85
N SER A 793 19.23 -41.88 20.52
CA SER A 793 18.61 -43.02 19.83
C SER A 793 19.62 -44.09 19.37
N GLN A 794 20.93 -43.80 19.43
CA GLN A 794 22.00 -44.75 19.14
C GLN A 794 22.70 -45.33 20.39
N GLN A 795 22.31 -44.94 21.61
CA GLN A 795 22.88 -45.48 22.86
C GLN A 795 22.10 -46.66 23.49
N ASN A 796 21.20 -47.33 22.75
CA ASN A 796 20.48 -48.52 23.24
C ASN A 796 20.65 -49.78 22.37
N SER A 797 21.78 -49.92 21.70
CA SER A 797 22.19 -51.23 21.15
C SER A 797 23.72 -51.30 21.01
N THR A 798 24.39 -51.81 22.05
CA THR A 798 25.53 -52.75 21.98
C THR A 798 26.19 -52.81 23.35
N ALA A 799 26.04 -53.94 24.03
CA ALA A 799 26.91 -54.37 25.12
C ALA A 799 27.69 -55.61 24.63
N LEU A 800 28.90 -55.78 25.18
CA LEU A 800 29.93 -56.81 24.91
C LEU A 800 30.90 -56.40 23.79
N SER A 801 32.22 -56.32 23.94
CA SER A 801 33.15 -56.67 25.02
C SER A 801 34.54 -56.00 24.76
N ASP A 802 35.41 -56.05 25.77
CA ASP A 802 36.89 -55.97 25.72
C ASP A 802 37.53 -54.58 25.49
N GLU A 803 38.02 -53.91 26.54
CA GLU A 803 39.28 -54.06 27.28
C GLU A 803 40.45 -53.20 26.74
N SER A 804 40.88 -52.28 27.61
CA SER A 804 42.25 -51.75 27.77
C SER A 804 42.78 -50.75 26.73
N PHE A 805 43.05 -49.50 27.11
CA PHE A 805 44.28 -49.04 27.77
C PHE A 805 44.17 -47.54 28.14
N ILE A 806 45.00 -47.16 29.11
CA ILE A 806 44.86 -46.07 30.08
C ILE A 806 45.89 -44.96 29.79
N LEU A 807 45.67 -43.78 30.41
CA LEU A 807 46.63 -42.75 30.86
C LEU A 807 46.78 -41.59 29.86
N ASN A 808 46.79 -40.30 30.21
CA ASN A 808 46.86 -39.49 31.43
C ASN A 808 46.82 -38.02 30.90
N ASP A 809 46.58 -36.91 31.59
CA ASP A 809 46.44 -36.53 32.99
C ASP A 809 45.96 -35.05 33.01
N GLN A 810 45.35 -34.66 34.14
CA GLN A 810 45.44 -33.33 34.83
C GLN A 810 44.83 -32.09 34.13
N ASP A 811 44.00 -31.24 34.76
CA ASP A 811 43.66 -30.93 36.17
C ASP A 811 42.18 -30.48 36.25
N MET A 812 41.33 -30.88 37.22
CA MET A 812 41.14 -30.33 38.60
C MET A 812 40.98 -28.79 38.63
N GLN A 813 39.98 -28.11 39.23
CA GLN A 813 39.01 -28.30 40.33
C GLN A 813 37.93 -27.19 40.16
N ALA A 814 36.62 -27.41 40.32
CA ALA A 814 35.80 -27.69 41.51
C ALA A 814 35.21 -26.44 42.23
N ASN A 815 33.86 -26.44 42.36
CA ASN A 815 32.97 -26.04 43.47
C ASN A 815 31.74 -25.24 42.95
N ALA A 816 30.50 -25.79 42.89
CA ALA A 816 29.60 -26.32 43.94
C ALA A 816 29.08 -25.20 44.89
N VAL A 817 27.78 -24.99 45.16
CA VAL A 817 26.87 -25.88 45.93
C VAL A 817 25.41 -25.30 46.01
N LYS A 818 24.43 -26.19 45.75
CA LYS A 818 23.09 -26.47 46.36
C LYS A 818 21.97 -25.41 46.57
N GLY A 819 20.75 -25.88 46.23
CA GLY A 819 19.51 -25.75 47.02
C GLY A 819 18.39 -26.66 46.48
N LYS A 820 17.89 -27.62 47.29
CA LYS A 820 16.87 -28.68 46.99
C LYS A 820 15.52 -28.39 47.67
N GLN A 821 14.43 -28.97 47.13
CA GLN A 821 13.34 -29.76 47.78
C GLN A 821 11.99 -29.52 47.06
N GLU A 822 11.41 -30.49 46.33
CA GLU A 822 10.63 -31.69 46.71
C GLU A 822 9.12 -31.44 46.98
N ASN A 823 8.25 -32.02 46.13
CA ASN A 823 7.15 -32.91 46.55
C ASN A 823 6.52 -33.69 45.36
N HIS A 824 6.24 -34.98 45.62
CA HIS A 824 5.67 -36.00 44.73
C HIS A 824 4.14 -36.13 44.89
N GLN A 825 3.41 -36.59 43.86
CA GLN A 825 2.73 -37.91 43.84
C GLN A 825 2.00 -38.21 42.50
N ASN A 826 2.03 -39.50 42.15
CA ASN A 826 1.68 -40.18 40.89
C ASN A 826 0.18 -40.50 40.68
N LEU A 827 -0.23 -40.78 39.43
CA LEU A 827 -0.76 -42.08 38.90
C LEU A 827 -1.35 -41.85 37.48
N LEU A 828 -0.72 -42.24 36.36
CA LEU A 828 -0.51 -43.57 35.71
C LEU A 828 -1.71 -44.15 34.92
N LEU A 829 -1.36 -44.70 33.73
CA LEU A 829 -2.06 -45.62 32.80
C LEU A 829 -2.93 -44.92 31.72
N THR A 830 -2.81 -45.17 30.41
CA THR A 830 -2.13 -46.21 29.63
C THR A 830 -1.97 -45.76 28.16
N GLN A 831 -0.82 -46.13 27.61
CA GLN A 831 -0.32 -46.18 26.22
C GLN A 831 -1.17 -47.05 25.24
N PRO A 832 -0.76 -47.37 23.98
CA PRO A 832 -0.06 -46.62 22.90
C PRO A 832 -0.41 -47.06 21.41
N PHE A 833 0.34 -46.50 20.42
CA PHE A 833 0.84 -47.11 19.13
C PHE A 833 -0.20 -47.47 18.03
N THR A 834 -0.01 -47.43 16.69
CA THR A 834 0.86 -46.85 15.63
C THR A 834 0.14 -47.13 14.27
N PRO A 835 0.60 -46.62 13.11
CA PRO A 835 -0.07 -46.70 11.80
C PRO A 835 0.38 -47.91 10.95
N ILE A 836 -0.37 -48.22 9.87
CA ILE A 836 0.03 -49.19 8.83
C ILE A 836 -0.32 -48.66 7.42
N LEU A 837 0.63 -48.91 6.52
CA LEU A 837 0.70 -48.65 5.08
C LEU A 837 0.03 -49.73 4.19
N SER A 838 -0.25 -49.32 2.94
CA SER A 838 -0.10 -50.06 1.64
C SER A 838 -1.08 -51.15 1.18
N SER A 839 -1.53 -51.02 -0.08
CA SER A 839 -1.50 -51.97 -1.25
C SER A 839 -2.57 -51.54 -2.30
N THR A 840 -2.26 -51.18 -3.56
CA THR A 840 -2.07 -51.99 -4.81
C THR A 840 -3.21 -53.00 -5.05
N GLU A 841 -3.86 -53.21 -6.20
CA GLU A 841 -3.73 -52.84 -7.63
C GLU A 841 -5.02 -53.35 -8.36
N GLU A 842 -5.13 -53.07 -9.68
CA GLU A 842 -5.98 -53.73 -10.73
C GLU A 842 -7.34 -53.12 -11.22
N LYS A 843 -7.39 -52.95 -12.56
CA LYS A 843 -8.52 -52.70 -13.51
C LYS A 843 -9.05 -54.07 -14.04
N PRO A 844 -10.21 -54.26 -14.76
CA PRO A 844 -10.75 -53.41 -15.86
C PRO A 844 -12.30 -53.37 -16.13
N GLU A 845 -12.67 -52.47 -17.07
CA GLU A 845 -13.75 -52.46 -18.10
C GLU A 845 -15.27 -52.62 -17.84
N ALA A 846 -16.00 -51.58 -18.32
CA ALA A 846 -17.26 -51.50 -19.09
C ALA A 846 -18.59 -52.11 -18.57
N ASP A 847 -19.58 -51.26 -18.22
CA ASP A 847 -20.71 -50.88 -19.09
C ASP A 847 -21.84 -50.12 -18.34
N ALA A 848 -22.51 -49.22 -19.08
CA ALA A 848 -23.88 -48.71 -18.94
C ALA A 848 -24.30 -47.69 -17.84
N ILE A 849 -24.60 -46.48 -18.33
CA ILE A 849 -25.83 -45.66 -18.14
C ILE A 849 -26.16 -45.09 -16.74
N MET A 850 -26.12 -43.75 -16.71
CA MET A 850 -26.88 -42.74 -15.94
C MET A 850 -27.71 -43.18 -14.71
N GLU A 851 -27.38 -42.63 -13.53
CA GLU A 851 -28.31 -41.87 -12.67
C GLU A 851 -27.58 -41.26 -11.44
N GLU A 852 -28.06 -40.10 -10.99
CA GLU A 852 -27.54 -39.28 -9.86
C GLU A 852 -27.53 -40.01 -8.50
N PRO A 853 -26.75 -39.49 -7.52
CA PRO A 853 -27.44 -38.92 -6.35
C PRO A 853 -26.77 -37.67 -5.78
N LEU A 854 -27.34 -36.50 -6.11
CA LEU A 854 -27.15 -35.25 -5.35
C LEU A 854 -28.49 -34.70 -4.83
N PHE A 855 -29.48 -35.58 -4.60
CA PHE A 855 -30.74 -35.25 -3.94
C PHE A 855 -30.73 -35.67 -2.47
N LYS A 856 -30.06 -34.89 -1.62
CA LYS A 856 -30.40 -34.87 -0.18
C LYS A 856 -30.10 -33.59 0.59
N LYS A 857 -29.95 -32.44 -0.10
CA LYS A 857 -29.73 -31.17 0.63
C LYS A 857 -30.26 -29.90 -0.06
N ASN A 858 -31.47 -29.95 -0.62
CA ASN A 858 -32.19 -28.75 -1.09
C ASN A 858 -33.72 -28.95 -1.05
N ARG A 859 -34.28 -29.25 0.13
CA ARG A 859 -35.74 -29.31 0.32
C ARG A 859 -36.38 -27.97 0.72
N ASP A 860 -35.58 -26.98 1.12
CA ASP A 860 -36.11 -25.69 1.59
C ASP A 860 -36.24 -24.64 0.47
N ASN A 861 -35.58 -24.84 -0.67
CA ASN A 861 -35.68 -23.91 -1.82
C ASN A 861 -36.83 -24.23 -2.77
N VAL A 862 -37.29 -25.48 -2.88
CA VAL A 862 -38.38 -25.86 -3.82
C VAL A 862 -39.75 -25.37 -3.33
N ALA A 863 -39.98 -25.35 -2.00
CA ALA A 863 -41.24 -24.89 -1.42
C ALA A 863 -41.50 -23.38 -1.64
N MET A 864 -40.43 -22.58 -1.81
CA MET A 864 -40.54 -21.14 -2.05
C MET A 864 -40.96 -20.86 -3.50
N TYR A 865 -40.43 -21.60 -4.47
CA TYR A 865 -40.79 -21.47 -5.90
C TYR A 865 -42.21 -21.97 -6.21
N GLU A 866 -42.69 -23.03 -5.55
CA GLU A 866 -44.07 -23.49 -5.74
C GLU A 866 -45.12 -22.51 -5.19
N GLN A 867 -44.79 -21.77 -4.11
CA GLN A 867 -45.66 -20.72 -3.57
C GLN A 867 -45.75 -19.50 -4.51
N ASP A 868 -44.65 -19.12 -5.14
CA ASP A 868 -44.63 -18.00 -6.08
C ASP A 868 -45.41 -18.31 -7.37
N ILE A 869 -45.26 -19.52 -7.93
CA ILE A 869 -46.01 -19.94 -9.13
C ILE A 869 -47.52 -19.97 -8.85
N THR A 870 -47.93 -20.54 -7.71
CA THR A 870 -49.34 -20.60 -7.31
C THR A 870 -49.93 -19.21 -7.06
N TYR A 871 -49.12 -18.25 -6.58
CA TYR A 871 -49.54 -16.87 -6.40
C TYR A 871 -49.80 -16.16 -7.73
N TYR A 872 -48.92 -16.33 -8.72
CA TYR A 872 -49.10 -15.72 -10.05
C TYR A 872 -50.26 -16.35 -10.85
N GLU A 873 -50.48 -17.67 -10.75
CA GLU A 873 -51.62 -18.34 -11.39
C GLU A 873 -52.97 -17.88 -10.82
N ASN A 874 -53.03 -17.57 -9.52
CA ASN A 874 -54.24 -17.02 -8.88
C ASN A 874 -54.52 -15.57 -9.31
N ILE A 875 -53.48 -14.74 -9.48
CA ILE A 875 -53.63 -13.38 -10.02
C ILE A 875 -54.08 -13.43 -11.48
N GLU A 876 -53.50 -14.31 -12.30
CA GLU A 876 -53.88 -14.50 -13.71
C GLU A 876 -55.36 -14.92 -13.84
N THR A 877 -55.80 -15.87 -13.02
CA THR A 877 -57.20 -16.34 -12.99
C THR A 877 -58.17 -15.25 -12.52
N GLN A 878 -57.78 -14.44 -11.54
CA GLN A 878 -58.62 -13.35 -11.04
C GLN A 878 -58.78 -12.21 -12.08
N TYR A 879 -57.72 -11.91 -12.85
CA TYR A 879 -57.75 -10.88 -13.89
C TYR A 879 -58.41 -11.35 -15.21
N GLN A 880 -58.29 -12.62 -15.61
CA GLN A 880 -59.02 -13.14 -16.79
C GLN A 880 -60.54 -13.03 -16.62
N ASN A 881 -61.03 -13.16 -15.39
CA ASN A 881 -62.44 -12.99 -15.06
C ASN A 881 -62.92 -11.51 -15.09
N GLU A 882 -62.03 -10.53 -14.95
CA GLU A 882 -62.38 -9.10 -14.95
C GLU A 882 -62.28 -8.43 -16.34
N ILE A 883 -61.44 -8.94 -17.24
CA ILE A 883 -61.14 -8.30 -18.54
C ILE A 883 -61.77 -9.05 -19.74
N GLY A 884 -62.23 -10.29 -19.54
CA GLY A 884 -63.02 -11.03 -20.55
C GLY A 884 -62.24 -11.54 -21.76
N THR A 885 -60.91 -11.64 -21.67
CA THR A 885 -60.03 -12.16 -22.73
C THR A 885 -59.23 -13.36 -22.24
N THR A 886 -59.43 -14.52 -22.86
CA THR A 886 -58.65 -15.75 -22.67
C THR A 886 -57.37 -15.72 -23.53
N LEU A 887 -56.20 -15.86 -22.90
CA LEU A 887 -54.92 -16.03 -23.60
C LEU A 887 -54.67 -17.52 -23.91
N ASP A 888 -54.09 -17.80 -25.08
CA ASP A 888 -53.77 -19.14 -25.54
C ASP A 888 -52.58 -19.72 -24.73
N PRO A 889 -52.73 -20.90 -24.07
CA PRO A 889 -51.69 -21.49 -23.25
C PRO A 889 -50.45 -21.98 -24.01
N ALA A 890 -50.41 -21.89 -25.35
CA ALA A 890 -49.29 -22.36 -26.17
C ALA A 890 -48.14 -21.34 -26.39
N GLU A 891 -48.16 -20.14 -25.81
CA GLU A 891 -47.06 -19.17 -25.98
C GLU A 891 -45.92 -19.35 -24.95
N THR A 892 -44.68 -19.30 -25.43
CA THR A 892 -43.43 -19.61 -24.71
C THR A 892 -43.16 -18.69 -23.50
N PRO A 893 -42.40 -19.16 -22.48
CA PRO A 893 -42.14 -18.42 -21.24
C PRO A 893 -41.58 -17.00 -21.44
N LEU A 894 -40.78 -16.78 -22.49
CA LEU A 894 -40.21 -15.47 -22.79
C LEU A 894 -41.26 -14.37 -23.07
N LYS A 895 -42.43 -14.71 -23.64
CA LYS A 895 -43.51 -13.73 -23.86
C LYS A 895 -44.30 -13.40 -22.59
N LYS A 896 -44.34 -14.29 -21.60
CA LYS A 896 -45.00 -14.02 -20.30
C LYS A 896 -44.29 -12.93 -19.49
N PHE A 897 -42.97 -12.77 -19.66
CA PHE A 897 -42.20 -11.72 -18.98
C PHE A 897 -42.44 -10.32 -19.57
N GLU A 898 -42.62 -10.20 -20.89
CA GLU A 898 -42.95 -8.91 -21.53
C GLU A 898 -44.33 -8.38 -21.13
N LEU A 899 -45.26 -9.28 -20.77
CA LEU A 899 -46.60 -8.91 -20.30
C LEU A 899 -46.59 -8.25 -18.90
N VAL A 900 -45.60 -8.54 -18.06
CA VAL A 900 -45.51 -7.97 -16.69
C VAL A 900 -45.36 -6.44 -16.73
N ASP A 901 -44.53 -5.94 -17.64
CA ASP A 901 -44.34 -4.50 -17.81
C ASP A 901 -45.61 -3.83 -18.36
N VAL A 902 -46.34 -4.49 -19.26
CA VAL A 902 -47.63 -4.02 -19.78
C VAL A 902 -48.70 -3.94 -18.69
N TYR A 903 -48.79 -4.96 -17.81
CA TYR A 903 -49.76 -4.97 -16.72
C TYR A 903 -49.42 -3.94 -15.63
N ARG A 904 -48.14 -3.71 -15.33
CA ARG A 904 -47.70 -2.63 -14.41
C ARG A 904 -48.15 -1.26 -14.91
N ASP A 905 -47.94 -0.98 -16.18
CA ASP A 905 -48.25 0.33 -16.76
C ASP A 905 -49.76 0.59 -16.81
N ILE A 906 -50.58 -0.45 -17.07
CA ILE A 906 -52.05 -0.36 -17.02
C ILE A 906 -52.55 -0.15 -15.57
N ALA A 907 -51.96 -0.83 -14.58
CA ALA A 907 -52.33 -0.69 -13.18
C ALA A 907 -52.02 0.71 -12.62
N LEU A 908 -50.87 1.28 -13.01
CA LEU A 908 -50.51 2.66 -12.70
C LEU A 908 -51.46 3.68 -13.35
N GLN A 909 -51.85 3.46 -14.62
CA GLN A 909 -52.82 4.33 -15.30
C GLN A 909 -54.22 4.29 -14.66
N LYS A 910 -54.61 3.18 -14.02
CA LYS A 910 -55.89 3.03 -13.31
C LYS A 910 -55.83 3.42 -11.82
N GLY A 911 -54.69 3.93 -11.33
CA GLY A 911 -54.55 4.45 -9.97
C GLY A 911 -54.56 3.38 -8.86
N LEU A 912 -54.28 2.11 -9.22
CA LEU A 912 -54.14 1.03 -8.25
C LEU A 912 -52.76 1.14 -7.57
N LYS A 913 -52.70 1.03 -6.24
CA LYS A 913 -51.42 1.09 -5.50
C LYS A 913 -50.59 -0.15 -5.81
N ALA A 914 -49.39 0.05 -6.36
CA ALA A 914 -48.41 -1.01 -6.57
C ALA A 914 -47.94 -1.58 -5.21
N ASP A 915 -48.06 -2.89 -5.04
CA ASP A 915 -47.57 -3.65 -3.88
C ASP A 915 -46.02 -3.64 -3.86
N PRO A 916 -45.33 -3.73 -2.70
CA PRO A 916 -43.88 -3.53 -2.56
C PRO A 916 -42.99 -4.46 -3.40
N PHE A 917 -43.56 -5.52 -3.99
CA PHE A 917 -42.84 -6.51 -4.80
C PHE A 917 -42.91 -6.23 -6.33
N MET A 918 -43.63 -5.19 -6.78
CA MET A 918 -43.64 -4.76 -8.19
C MET A 918 -42.42 -3.91 -8.60
N GLY A 919 -41.40 -3.80 -7.74
CA GLY A 919 -40.18 -3.03 -7.99
C GLY A 919 -39.12 -3.71 -8.88
N TYR A 920 -39.37 -4.94 -9.32
CA TYR A 920 -38.42 -5.69 -10.14
C TYR A 920 -38.66 -5.41 -11.63
N LYS A 921 -37.65 -4.82 -12.30
CA LYS A 921 -37.58 -4.82 -13.77
C LYS A 921 -37.28 -6.25 -14.25
N SER A 922 -37.83 -6.59 -15.41
CA SER A 922 -37.61 -7.88 -16.10
C SER A 922 -36.14 -8.22 -16.34
N GLU A 923 -35.22 -7.26 -16.29
CA GLU A 923 -33.77 -7.49 -16.39
C GLU A 923 -33.14 -8.16 -15.15
N ASN A 924 -33.85 -8.29 -14.03
CA ASN A 924 -33.32 -8.82 -12.76
C ASN A 924 -33.98 -10.14 -12.30
N LEU A 925 -34.68 -10.86 -13.19
CA LEU A 925 -35.26 -12.19 -12.93
C LEU A 925 -34.72 -13.24 -13.91
#